data_AF-A0A654EX69-F1
#
_entry.id   AF-A0A654EX69-F1
#
_cell.length_a   1.000
_cell.length_b   1.000
_cell.length_c   1.000
_cell.angle_alpha   90.00
_cell.angle_beta   90.00
_cell.angle_gamma   90.00
#
_symmetry.space_group_name_H-M   'P 1'
#
loop_
_entity.id
_entity.type
_entity.pdbx_description
1 polymer ?
#
loop_
_entity_poly.entity_id
_entity_poly.type
_entity_poly.pdbx_seq_one_letter_code
_entity_poly.pdbx_strand_id
1 'polypeptide(L)'
;MARTHLLFLLFVLLSLATSSTSTKEQEEDRIKALPGQPKVGFSQFSGYVTVNESHGRSLFYWLTESSSHSPHTKPLLLWLNGGPGCSSIAYGASEEIGPFRISKTGCNLYLNNFSWNTEANLLFLESPVGVGFSYTNTSSDFEESGDERTAQENLIFLISWMSRFPQYRYRDFYIVGESYAGHYVPQLAQKIHEYNNAYKNPVINLKGFMVGNPEMDKNNDRLGTITYWWSHAMISDASYNRILKNCDFTADRFSKECDSAIYVAAADFGDIDQYSIYTPKCVPPQDQTNQTEFEQMMQMHTTKRFLEDQYDPCTENYAEIYYNRPEVQRAMHANHTAIPYKWTACCDSVFNNWNWRDSDNSMLPIYKELIAAGLRIWVYSGDTDSVIPVTATRYSLGKLNLRVKTRWYPWYSGNQVGGRTEVYEGLTFVTVRGAGHELHWCTKAPSKRSVPQVVPTHPPPFQPIEEKAETIVKDREMARIHLIIILLVISSTSSSSSSLREQEEDMIKALPGQPQVGFSQFSGYVTVNESHGRSLFYWLTESPSSSHTKPLLLWLNGGPGCSSIGYGASEEIGPFRINKTGSNLYLNKFTWNTEANILFLESPAGVGFSYTNTSSDLKDSGDERTAQENLIFLIKWMSRFPQYQYRDFYIVGESYAGHYVPQLAKKIHLYNKAFNNTPIINLKGFMVGNGDMDKHYDRLGAAMYAWSHAMISDKTYKSILKHCSFTADKTSDKCNWALYFAYREFGKVNGYSIYSPSCVHQTNQTKFLHGRLLVEEYEYDPCTESYAEIYYNRPDVQRAMHANLTSIPYKWTLCNMVVNNNWKDSEFSMLPIYKELTAAGLRIWVFSGDTDAVVPVTGTRLALSKLNLPVKTPWYPWYSEKQVGGWTEVYEGLTFATIRGAGHEVPVLQPERALTLLRSFLAGKELPRSY
;
A
#
# COMPACT_ATOMS: atom_id res chain seq x y z
N MET A 1 38.16 -46.95 49.98
CA MET A 1 37.30 -45.77 50.22
C MET A 1 38.06 -44.44 50.13
N ALA A 2 39.30 -44.31 50.61
CA ALA A 2 40.04 -43.03 50.56
C ALA A 2 40.37 -42.50 49.14
N ARG A 3 40.70 -43.37 48.17
CA ARG A 3 40.98 -42.96 46.77
C ARG A 3 39.74 -42.45 46.03
N THR A 4 38.56 -42.99 46.33
CA THR A 4 37.29 -42.59 45.70
C THR A 4 36.80 -41.24 46.23
N HIS A 5 37.02 -40.93 47.51
CA HIS A 5 36.72 -39.61 48.08
C HIS A 5 37.66 -38.52 47.59
N LEU A 6 38.95 -38.83 47.35
CA LEU A 6 39.91 -37.85 46.83
C LEU A 6 39.61 -37.48 45.36
N LEU A 7 39.21 -38.46 44.54
CA LEU A 7 38.74 -38.22 43.17
C LEU A 7 37.43 -37.43 43.13
N PHE A 8 36.50 -37.69 44.04
CA PHE A 8 35.24 -36.94 44.15
C PHE A 8 35.48 -35.50 44.62
N LEU A 9 36.37 -35.28 45.60
CA LEU A 9 36.78 -33.94 46.05
C LEU A 9 37.54 -33.16 44.97
N LEU A 10 38.43 -33.81 44.20
CA LEU A 10 39.07 -33.17 43.04
C LEU A 10 38.03 -32.80 41.98
N PHE A 11 37.06 -33.69 41.69
CA PHE A 11 36.01 -33.40 40.73
C PHE A 11 35.13 -32.22 41.17
N VAL A 12 34.78 -32.16 42.46
CA VAL A 12 34.02 -31.05 43.05
C VAL A 12 34.83 -29.76 43.02
N LEU A 13 36.12 -29.78 43.37
CA LEU A 13 37.00 -28.61 43.33
C LEU A 13 37.26 -28.11 41.89
N LEU A 14 37.45 -29.00 40.91
CA LEU A 14 37.55 -28.63 39.49
C LEU A 14 36.21 -28.07 38.95
N SER A 15 35.06 -28.61 39.37
CA SER A 15 33.75 -28.08 39.00
C SER A 15 33.46 -26.70 39.62
N LEU A 16 33.90 -26.46 40.87
CA LEU A 16 33.77 -25.16 41.54
C LEU A 16 34.70 -24.11 40.90
N ALA A 17 35.95 -24.47 40.60
CA ALA A 17 36.91 -23.60 39.94
C ALA A 17 36.44 -23.16 38.55
N THR A 18 35.94 -24.09 37.73
CA THR A 18 35.39 -23.80 36.39
C THR A 18 34.09 -22.98 36.45
N SER A 19 33.25 -23.18 37.46
CA SER A 19 32.05 -22.32 37.66
C SER A 19 32.43 -20.88 38.05
N SER A 20 33.48 -20.71 38.87
CA SER A 20 33.92 -19.40 39.36
C SER A 20 34.58 -18.53 38.28
N THR A 21 35.31 -19.15 37.34
CA THR A 21 35.91 -18.46 36.19
C THR A 21 34.85 -18.02 35.18
N SER A 22 33.86 -18.88 34.89
CA SER A 22 32.76 -18.55 33.97
C SER A 22 31.92 -17.37 34.46
N THR A 23 31.61 -17.30 35.76
CA THR A 23 30.88 -16.15 36.33
C THR A 23 31.66 -14.83 36.26
N LYS A 24 33.00 -14.89 36.29
CA LYS A 24 33.83 -13.69 36.19
C LYS A 24 33.86 -13.14 34.78
N GLU A 25 34.06 -13.99 33.78
CA GLU A 25 34.03 -13.60 32.36
C GLU A 25 32.68 -13.02 31.94
N GLN A 26 31.57 -13.58 32.44
CA GLN A 26 30.23 -13.01 32.19
C GLN A 26 30.07 -11.61 32.76
N GLU A 27 30.54 -11.36 33.98
CA GLU A 27 30.43 -10.04 34.61
C GLU A 27 31.36 -9.02 33.96
N GLU A 28 32.49 -9.46 33.38
CA GLU A 28 33.37 -8.62 32.54
C GLU A 28 32.66 -8.16 31.25
N ASP A 29 31.78 -8.98 30.67
CA ASP A 29 30.96 -8.61 29.51
C ASP A 29 29.69 -7.79 29.90
N ARG A 30 29.40 -7.57 31.19
CA ARG A 30 28.11 -6.99 31.63
C ARG A 30 28.02 -5.49 31.39
N ILE A 31 27.04 -5.07 30.60
CA ILE A 31 26.74 -3.65 30.36
C ILE A 31 25.91 -3.11 31.53
N LYS A 32 26.48 -2.16 32.28
CA LYS A 32 25.76 -1.51 33.41
C LYS A 32 24.64 -0.59 32.94
N ALA A 33 24.93 0.26 31.95
CA ALA A 33 23.98 1.12 31.26
C ALA A 33 24.66 1.67 30.00
N LEU A 34 23.92 1.76 28.90
CA LEU A 34 24.37 2.48 27.72
C LEU A 34 24.15 4.00 27.88
N PRO A 35 24.98 4.85 27.25
CA PRO A 35 24.79 6.30 27.25
C PRO A 35 23.39 6.70 26.74
N GLY A 36 22.63 7.45 27.54
CA GLY A 36 21.28 7.89 27.17
C GLY A 36 20.22 6.79 27.25
N GLN A 37 20.53 5.62 27.83
CA GLN A 37 19.58 4.52 28.02
C GLN A 37 18.54 4.82 29.12
N PRO A 38 17.24 4.54 28.88
CA PRO A 38 16.24 4.50 29.94
C PRO A 38 16.54 3.43 30.99
N LYS A 39 16.01 3.60 32.20
CA LYS A 39 16.13 2.59 33.25
C LYS A 39 15.41 1.30 32.84
N VAL A 40 16.11 0.16 32.90
CA VAL A 40 15.56 -1.17 32.59
C VAL A 40 15.73 -2.15 33.74
N GLY A 41 14.92 -3.20 33.76
CA GLY A 41 14.95 -4.26 34.76
C GLY A 41 15.67 -5.55 34.33
N PHE A 42 16.11 -5.65 33.07
CA PHE A 42 16.81 -6.82 32.53
C PHE A 42 18.33 -6.59 32.48
N SER A 43 19.10 -7.68 32.44
CA SER A 43 20.55 -7.62 32.23
C SER A 43 20.89 -7.63 30.74
N GLN A 44 22.05 -7.08 30.41
CA GLN A 44 22.59 -7.06 29.05
C GLN A 44 24.11 -7.20 29.09
N PHE A 45 24.65 -7.87 28.08
CA PHE A 45 26.05 -8.26 28.00
C PHE A 45 26.56 -8.09 26.59
N SER A 46 27.78 -7.62 26.42
CA SER A 46 28.42 -7.54 25.12
C SER A 46 29.92 -7.72 25.25
N GLY A 47 30.50 -8.28 24.20
CA GLY A 47 31.92 -8.60 24.16
C GLY A 47 32.26 -9.41 22.92
N TYR A 48 33.41 -10.08 22.98
CA TYR A 48 33.98 -10.80 21.85
C TYR A 48 34.17 -12.28 22.15
N VAL A 49 34.02 -13.09 21.10
CA VAL A 49 34.42 -14.49 21.08
C VAL A 49 35.34 -14.72 19.89
N THR A 50 36.57 -15.16 20.17
CA THR A 50 37.53 -15.54 19.14
C THR A 50 37.08 -16.82 18.46
N VAL A 51 36.90 -16.77 17.14
CA VAL A 51 36.49 -17.93 16.30
C VAL A 51 37.66 -18.51 15.52
N ASN A 52 38.75 -17.74 15.35
CA ASN A 52 39.99 -18.22 14.77
C ASN A 52 41.19 -17.46 15.34
N GLU A 53 41.97 -18.12 16.21
CA GLU A 53 43.16 -17.54 16.84
C GLU A 53 44.25 -17.18 15.83
N SER A 54 44.52 -18.06 14.85
CA SER A 54 45.61 -17.86 13.88
C SER A 54 45.45 -16.62 13.00
N HIS A 55 44.20 -16.24 12.69
CA HIS A 55 43.88 -15.04 11.91
C HIS A 55 43.47 -13.87 12.81
N GLY A 56 43.34 -14.08 14.13
CA GLY A 56 42.80 -13.09 15.06
C GLY A 56 41.34 -12.72 14.79
N ARG A 57 40.53 -13.64 14.27
CA ARG A 57 39.10 -13.42 14.00
C ARG A 57 38.30 -13.47 15.28
N SER A 58 37.54 -12.41 15.56
CA SER A 58 36.64 -12.34 16.70
C SER A 58 35.31 -11.73 16.30
N LEU A 59 34.22 -12.39 16.72
CA LEU A 59 32.86 -11.90 16.51
C LEU A 59 32.36 -11.17 17.75
N PHE A 60 31.75 -10.00 17.53
CA PHE A 60 31.12 -9.18 18.55
C PHE A 60 29.65 -9.57 18.72
N TYR A 61 29.19 -9.61 19.97
CA TYR A 61 27.81 -9.94 20.30
C TYR A 61 27.20 -8.94 21.28
N TRP A 62 25.87 -8.85 21.27
CA TRP A 62 25.09 -8.18 22.29
C TRP A 62 23.91 -9.06 22.72
N LEU A 63 23.96 -9.54 23.97
CA LEU A 63 22.87 -10.24 24.64
C LEU A 63 22.01 -9.23 25.40
N THR A 64 20.70 -9.28 25.18
CA THR A 64 19.70 -8.65 26.05
C THR A 64 18.81 -9.72 26.66
N GLU A 65 18.85 -9.86 27.98
CA GLU A 65 18.03 -10.85 28.67
C GLU A 65 16.56 -10.46 28.63
N SER A 66 15.70 -11.45 28.87
CA SER A 66 14.28 -11.20 28.85
C SER A 66 13.85 -10.22 29.93
N SER A 67 12.98 -9.27 29.57
CA SER A 67 12.35 -8.32 30.49
C SER A 67 11.25 -8.94 31.37
N SER A 68 10.93 -10.22 31.18
CA SER A 68 10.00 -10.96 32.04
C SER A 68 10.58 -11.18 33.44
N HIS A 69 9.72 -11.47 34.42
CA HIS A 69 10.13 -11.77 35.80
C HIS A 69 11.00 -13.06 35.93
N SER A 70 11.06 -13.88 34.88
CA SER A 70 11.73 -15.19 34.90
C SER A 70 12.57 -15.43 33.63
N PRO A 71 13.63 -14.62 33.37
CA PRO A 71 14.43 -14.74 32.14
C PRO A 71 15.09 -16.11 31.96
N HIS A 72 15.39 -16.78 33.08
CA HIS A 72 15.91 -18.15 33.13
C HIS A 72 14.93 -19.23 32.64
N THR A 73 13.67 -18.89 32.35
CA THR A 73 12.69 -19.82 31.75
C THR A 73 12.45 -19.57 30.26
N LYS A 74 12.89 -18.41 29.75
CA LYS A 74 12.66 -18.00 28.37
C LYS A 74 13.68 -18.65 27.41
N PRO A 75 13.31 -18.89 26.14
CA PRO A 75 14.26 -19.42 25.15
C PRO A 75 15.41 -18.44 24.88
N LEU A 76 16.47 -18.94 24.23
CA LEU A 76 17.51 -18.12 23.62
C LEU A 76 17.22 -17.98 22.12
N LEU A 77 17.28 -16.75 21.62
CA LEU A 77 17.05 -16.42 20.22
C LEU A 77 18.28 -15.71 19.68
N LEU A 78 18.98 -16.32 18.73
CA LEU A 78 20.05 -15.69 17.96
C LEU A 78 19.42 -14.90 16.81
N TRP A 79 19.79 -13.62 16.67
CA TRP A 79 19.41 -12.78 15.55
C TRP A 79 20.60 -12.52 14.62
N LEU A 80 20.37 -12.71 13.31
CA LEU A 80 21.33 -12.45 12.24
C LEU A 80 20.68 -11.55 11.18
N ASN A 81 21.18 -10.33 11.01
CA ASN A 81 20.87 -9.54 9.82
C ASN A 81 21.59 -10.11 8.59
N GLY A 82 21.09 -9.71 7.42
CA GLY A 82 21.66 -10.08 6.13
C GLY A 82 22.74 -9.12 5.64
N GLY A 83 22.47 -8.46 4.51
CA GLY A 83 23.44 -7.73 3.73
C GLY A 83 23.78 -8.50 2.46
N PRO A 84 24.84 -9.34 2.43
CA PRO A 84 25.74 -9.78 3.48
C PRO A 84 26.61 -8.66 4.01
N GLY A 85 27.02 -8.79 5.27
CA GLY A 85 27.94 -7.84 5.89
C GLY A 85 27.25 -6.69 6.62
N CYS A 86 25.95 -6.78 6.89
CA CYS A 86 25.21 -5.78 7.65
C CYS A 86 25.02 -6.18 9.12
N SER A 87 25.00 -5.19 10.00
CA SER A 87 25.05 -5.38 11.45
C SER A 87 23.70 -5.79 12.04
N SER A 88 23.71 -6.89 12.78
CA SER A 88 22.60 -7.33 13.63
C SER A 88 22.26 -6.36 14.77
N ILE A 89 23.17 -5.44 15.08
CA ILE A 89 22.98 -4.41 16.12
C ILE A 89 22.35 -3.15 15.52
N ALA A 90 22.75 -2.77 14.31
CA ALA A 90 22.18 -1.64 13.60
C ALA A 90 20.68 -1.85 13.34
N TYR A 91 20.37 -2.90 12.59
CA TYR A 91 19.01 -3.19 12.12
C TYR A 91 18.24 -3.98 13.19
N GLY A 92 18.60 -5.24 13.44
CA GLY A 92 17.91 -6.11 14.39
C GLY A 92 17.70 -5.51 15.79
N ALA A 93 18.76 -5.01 16.42
CA ALA A 93 18.67 -4.51 17.79
C ALA A 93 18.10 -3.09 17.89
N SER A 94 18.50 -2.18 17.00
CA SER A 94 18.17 -0.75 17.15
C SER A 94 16.94 -0.33 16.35
N GLU A 95 16.66 -1.01 15.25
CA GLU A 95 15.58 -0.67 14.32
C GLU A 95 14.38 -1.61 14.44
N GLU A 96 14.59 -2.89 14.75
CA GLU A 96 13.51 -3.88 14.64
C GLU A 96 13.04 -4.47 15.97
N ILE A 97 13.75 -5.44 16.55
CA ILE A 97 13.22 -6.29 17.63
C ILE A 97 13.86 -6.03 19.00
N GLY A 98 14.99 -5.33 19.05
CA GLY A 98 15.70 -5.06 20.29
C GLY A 98 14.97 -4.11 21.24
N PRO A 99 15.46 -3.97 22.49
CA PRO A 99 14.77 -3.24 23.55
C PRO A 99 14.80 -1.72 23.43
N PHE A 100 15.67 -1.19 22.56
CA PHE A 100 15.92 0.24 22.44
C PHE A 100 15.79 0.71 21.01
N ARG A 101 15.30 1.93 20.85
CA ARG A 101 15.35 2.73 19.63
C ARG A 101 16.31 3.89 19.82
N ILE A 102 16.93 4.32 18.73
CA ILE A 102 17.86 5.45 18.72
C ILE A 102 17.09 6.73 18.38
N SER A 103 17.29 7.78 19.16
CA SER A 103 16.72 9.10 18.86
C SER A 103 17.25 9.65 17.53
N LYS A 104 16.48 10.49 16.83
CA LYS A 104 16.88 11.11 15.55
C LYS A 104 18.18 11.92 15.59
N THR A 105 18.65 12.31 16.77
CA THR A 105 19.94 13.00 16.93
C THR A 105 21.12 12.04 17.10
N GLY A 106 20.88 10.72 17.16
CA GLY A 106 21.89 9.72 17.52
C GLY A 106 22.44 9.85 18.95
N CYS A 107 21.78 10.63 19.82
CA CYS A 107 22.34 10.97 21.15
C CYS A 107 21.74 10.18 22.32
N ASN A 108 20.48 9.74 22.22
CA ASN A 108 19.76 9.07 23.30
C ASN A 108 19.05 7.80 22.81
N LEU A 109 18.67 6.95 23.75
CA LEU A 109 17.84 5.78 23.50
C LEU A 109 16.45 5.96 24.12
N TYR A 110 15.44 5.35 23.51
CA TYR A 110 14.10 5.20 24.10
C TYR A 110 13.63 3.74 24.02
N LEU A 111 12.68 3.34 24.85
CA LEU A 111 12.23 1.95 24.92
C LEU A 111 11.40 1.57 23.70
N ASN A 112 11.67 0.39 23.14
CA ASN A 112 10.80 -0.25 22.17
C ASN A 112 9.68 -1.01 22.90
N ASN A 113 8.44 -0.54 22.76
CA ASN A 113 7.27 -1.15 23.39
C ASN A 113 6.94 -2.55 22.84
N PHE A 114 7.49 -2.91 21.68
CA PHE A 114 7.26 -4.18 20.98
C PHE A 114 8.51 -5.07 20.97
N SER A 115 9.48 -4.82 21.87
CA SER A 115 10.71 -5.61 21.90
C SER A 115 10.44 -7.09 22.14
N TRP A 116 11.14 -7.92 21.38
CA TRP A 116 11.06 -9.37 21.50
C TRP A 116 11.74 -9.90 22.77
N ASN A 117 12.50 -9.06 23.49
CA ASN A 117 13.05 -9.48 24.78
C ASN A 117 11.96 -9.63 25.86
N THR A 118 10.71 -9.26 25.57
CA THR A 118 9.56 -9.65 26.38
C THR A 118 9.29 -11.15 26.36
N GLU A 119 9.67 -11.85 25.27
CA GLU A 119 9.38 -13.27 25.06
C GLU A 119 10.61 -14.17 24.97
N ALA A 120 11.80 -13.64 24.68
CA ALA A 120 13.04 -14.40 24.59
C ALA A 120 14.24 -13.65 25.22
N ASN A 121 15.35 -14.35 25.41
CA ASN A 121 16.66 -13.72 25.58
C ASN A 121 17.23 -13.54 24.17
N LEU A 122 17.53 -12.29 23.78
CA LEU A 122 17.94 -11.96 22.41
C LEU A 122 19.47 -11.84 22.35
N LEU A 123 20.09 -12.62 21.48
CA LEU A 123 21.51 -12.57 21.19
C LEU A 123 21.70 -12.03 19.76
N PHE A 124 22.14 -10.78 19.65
CA PHE A 124 22.51 -10.19 18.38
C PHE A 124 23.98 -10.50 18.10
N LEU A 125 24.28 -11.02 16.91
CA LEU A 125 25.64 -11.38 16.51
C LEU A 125 26.03 -10.60 15.26
N GLU A 126 27.12 -9.82 15.33
CA GLU A 126 27.69 -9.17 14.16
C GLU A 126 28.58 -10.17 13.42
N SER A 127 28.12 -10.65 12.27
CA SER A 127 28.79 -11.70 11.49
C SER A 127 28.58 -11.43 10.00
N PRO A 128 29.57 -11.67 9.13
CA PRO A 128 30.92 -12.22 9.41
C PRO A 128 31.89 -11.21 10.05
N VAL A 129 33.17 -11.57 10.19
CA VAL A 129 34.23 -10.63 10.60
C VAL A 129 34.29 -9.42 9.66
N GLY A 130 34.51 -8.22 10.22
CA GLY A 130 34.42 -6.93 9.52
C GLY A 130 33.10 -6.21 9.69
N VAL A 131 32.03 -6.94 10.06
CA VAL A 131 30.72 -6.35 10.31
C VAL A 131 30.71 -5.66 11.67
N GLY A 132 30.35 -4.38 11.68
CA GLY A 132 30.25 -3.58 12.89
C GLY A 132 31.53 -3.58 13.71
N PHE A 133 31.49 -4.17 14.90
CA PHE A 133 32.64 -4.29 15.80
C PHE A 133 33.42 -5.60 15.64
N SER A 134 32.91 -6.58 14.90
CA SER A 134 33.61 -7.84 14.62
C SER A 134 34.83 -7.59 13.74
N TYR A 135 35.96 -8.23 14.04
CA TYR A 135 37.23 -7.92 13.36
C TYR A 135 38.09 -9.15 13.07
N THR A 136 39.12 -8.94 12.26
CA THR A 136 40.20 -9.87 11.96
C THR A 136 41.53 -9.12 11.92
N ASN A 137 42.63 -9.80 12.25
CA ASN A 137 43.99 -9.27 12.13
C ASN A 137 44.61 -9.59 10.76
N THR A 138 43.90 -10.33 9.89
CA THR A 138 44.37 -10.79 8.59
C THR A 138 43.55 -10.15 7.46
N SER A 139 44.15 -9.29 6.65
CA SER A 139 43.43 -8.54 5.61
C SER A 139 42.84 -9.40 4.49
N SER A 140 43.42 -10.57 4.18
CA SER A 140 42.88 -11.47 3.15
C SER A 140 41.54 -12.10 3.55
N ASP A 141 41.18 -12.06 4.84
CA ASP A 141 39.92 -12.60 5.32
C ASP A 141 38.69 -11.89 4.73
N PHE A 142 38.81 -10.61 4.37
CA PHE A 142 37.71 -9.87 3.73
C PHE A 142 37.42 -10.36 2.31
N GLU A 143 38.45 -10.86 1.60
CA GLU A 143 38.34 -11.38 0.23
C GLU A 143 38.01 -12.88 0.19
N GLU A 144 38.30 -13.60 1.28
CA GLU A 144 38.06 -15.04 1.45
C GLU A 144 36.83 -15.34 2.33
N SER A 145 35.95 -14.36 2.52
CA SER A 145 34.66 -14.56 3.19
C SER A 145 33.71 -15.38 2.31
N GLY A 146 32.78 -16.08 2.95
CA GLY A 146 31.87 -17.02 2.28
C GLY A 146 30.78 -17.55 3.21
N ASP A 147 29.75 -18.12 2.62
CA ASP A 147 28.58 -18.67 3.33
C ASP A 147 28.99 -19.83 4.26
N GLU A 148 29.80 -20.77 3.77
CA GLU A 148 30.26 -21.94 4.53
C GLU A 148 31.15 -21.54 5.71
N ARG A 149 32.08 -20.60 5.47
CA ARG A 149 32.95 -20.06 6.52
C ARG A 149 32.13 -19.35 7.59
N THR A 150 31.18 -18.51 7.18
CA THR A 150 30.32 -17.75 8.10
C THR A 150 29.50 -18.69 8.98
N ALA A 151 28.88 -19.72 8.39
CA ALA A 151 28.14 -20.73 9.15
C ALA A 151 29.04 -21.50 10.14
N GLN A 152 30.25 -21.87 9.72
CA GLN A 152 31.21 -22.57 10.57
C GLN A 152 31.73 -21.71 11.73
N GLU A 153 32.06 -20.44 11.48
CA GLU A 153 32.47 -19.48 12.51
C GLU A 153 31.35 -19.18 13.49
N ASN A 154 30.10 -19.04 13.02
CA ASN A 154 28.93 -18.85 13.87
C ASN A 154 28.66 -20.08 14.77
N LEU A 155 28.90 -21.30 14.28
CA LEU A 155 28.84 -22.50 15.13
C LEU A 155 29.92 -22.48 16.22
N ILE A 156 31.17 -22.15 15.85
CA ILE A 156 32.29 -22.03 16.81
C ILE A 156 31.97 -20.97 17.86
N PHE A 157 31.46 -19.82 17.42
CA PHE A 157 30.99 -18.75 18.30
C PHE A 157 29.97 -19.29 19.31
N LEU A 158 28.92 -19.98 18.87
CA LEU A 158 27.86 -20.48 19.76
C LEU A 158 28.40 -21.48 20.79
N ILE A 159 29.27 -22.40 20.39
CA ILE A 159 29.86 -23.40 21.31
C ILE A 159 30.71 -22.70 22.38
N SER A 160 31.58 -21.78 21.97
CA SER A 160 32.47 -21.01 22.86
C SER A 160 31.67 -20.08 23.76
N TRP A 161 30.69 -19.35 23.20
CA TRP A 161 29.81 -18.44 23.93
C TRP A 161 28.97 -19.18 24.97
N MET A 162 28.38 -20.34 24.63
CA MET A 162 27.66 -21.17 25.61
C MET A 162 28.58 -21.80 26.65
N SER A 163 29.90 -21.83 26.43
CA SER A 163 30.87 -22.16 27.48
C SER A 163 31.08 -21.02 28.46
N ARG A 164 31.10 -19.77 27.97
CA ARG A 164 31.13 -18.58 28.82
C ARG A 164 29.81 -18.39 29.56
N PHE A 165 28.66 -18.65 28.92
CA PHE A 165 27.30 -18.55 29.46
C PHE A 165 26.60 -19.92 29.59
N PRO A 166 27.04 -20.81 30.51
CA PRO A 166 26.52 -22.17 30.64
C PRO A 166 25.03 -22.24 31.02
N GLN A 167 24.43 -21.18 31.56
CA GLN A 167 22.99 -21.11 31.86
C GLN A 167 22.08 -21.19 30.61
N TYR A 168 22.64 -20.94 29.43
CA TYR A 168 21.95 -21.07 28.14
C TYR A 168 22.21 -22.42 27.46
N ARG A 169 23.14 -23.25 27.96
CA ARG A 169 23.31 -24.62 27.45
C ARG A 169 22.02 -25.40 27.62
N TYR A 170 21.67 -26.19 26.61
CA TYR A 170 20.44 -26.99 26.57
C TYR A 170 19.13 -26.19 26.64
N ARG A 171 19.17 -24.86 26.71
CA ARG A 171 17.97 -24.02 26.59
C ARG A 171 17.39 -24.19 25.20
N ASP A 172 16.07 -24.14 25.09
CA ASP A 172 15.41 -24.06 23.79
C ASP A 172 16.03 -22.89 22.99
N PHE A 173 16.61 -23.24 21.86
CA PHE A 173 17.39 -22.33 21.02
C PHE A 173 16.72 -22.18 19.66
N TYR A 174 16.60 -20.93 19.22
CA TYR A 174 16.08 -20.56 17.91
C TYR A 174 17.07 -19.63 17.22
N ILE A 175 17.16 -19.78 15.90
CA ILE A 175 17.89 -18.86 15.04
C ILE A 175 16.86 -18.06 14.26
N VAL A 176 17.03 -16.75 14.22
CA VAL A 176 16.20 -15.84 13.44
C VAL A 176 17.09 -14.93 12.63
N GLY A 177 16.65 -14.56 11.45
CA GLY A 177 17.32 -13.55 10.66
C GLY A 177 16.45 -13.06 9.53
N GLU A 178 16.99 -12.17 8.71
CA GLU A 178 16.27 -11.66 7.55
C GLU A 178 17.17 -11.38 6.35
N SER A 179 16.54 -11.08 5.22
CA SER A 179 17.23 -10.70 4.00
C SER A 179 18.19 -11.82 3.55
N TYR A 180 19.46 -11.49 3.32
CA TYR A 180 20.51 -12.47 3.04
C TYR A 180 20.73 -13.51 4.14
N ALA A 181 20.25 -13.28 5.37
CA ALA A 181 20.24 -14.33 6.40
C ALA A 181 19.31 -15.50 6.05
N GLY A 182 18.52 -15.39 4.97
CA GLY A 182 17.94 -16.52 4.26
C GLY A 182 18.95 -17.60 3.85
N HIS A 183 20.24 -17.26 3.71
CA HIS A 183 21.39 -18.18 3.60
C HIS A 183 21.98 -18.52 4.98
N TYR A 184 22.33 -17.50 5.77
CA TYR A 184 23.04 -17.68 7.05
C TYR A 184 22.31 -18.60 8.03
N VAL A 185 21.00 -18.40 8.17
CA VAL A 185 20.18 -19.09 9.16
C VAL A 185 20.05 -20.59 8.86
N PRO A 186 19.60 -21.03 7.67
CA PRO A 186 19.50 -22.46 7.38
C PRO A 186 20.86 -23.15 7.36
N GLN A 187 21.93 -22.51 6.88
CA GLN A 187 23.27 -23.13 6.89
C GLN A 187 23.81 -23.29 8.31
N LEU A 188 23.64 -22.28 9.19
CA LEU A 188 24.00 -22.44 10.61
C LEU A 188 23.15 -23.52 11.29
N ALA A 189 21.85 -23.59 10.99
CA ALA A 189 20.98 -24.63 11.51
C ALA A 189 21.43 -26.04 11.05
N GLN A 190 21.89 -26.18 9.80
CA GLN A 190 22.47 -27.42 9.27
C GLN A 190 23.76 -27.78 10.02
N LYS A 191 24.71 -26.85 10.19
CA LYS A 191 25.95 -27.10 10.96
C LYS A 191 25.67 -27.52 12.39
N ILE A 192 24.67 -26.91 13.05
CA ILE A 192 24.26 -27.32 14.40
C ILE A 192 23.62 -28.70 14.38
N HIS A 193 22.80 -29.03 13.38
CA HIS A 193 22.19 -30.35 13.24
C HIS A 193 23.26 -31.43 13.06
N GLU A 194 24.24 -31.21 12.17
CA GLU A 194 25.39 -32.09 11.96
C GLU A 194 26.23 -32.27 13.22
N TYR A 195 26.56 -31.16 13.90
CA TYR A 195 27.25 -31.18 15.19
C TYR A 195 26.47 -32.01 16.20
N ASN A 196 25.16 -31.77 16.33
CA ASN A 196 24.33 -32.48 17.29
C ASN A 196 24.24 -33.99 17.03
N ASN A 197 24.28 -34.39 15.76
CA ASN A 197 24.29 -35.80 15.38
C ASN A 197 25.66 -36.46 15.63
N ALA A 198 26.75 -35.71 15.50
CA ALA A 198 28.11 -36.22 15.68
C ALA A 198 28.51 -36.43 17.16
N TYR A 199 27.88 -35.72 18.10
CA TYR A 199 28.24 -35.75 19.53
C TYR A 199 27.11 -36.29 20.41
N LYS A 200 27.45 -37.16 21.39
CA LYS A 200 26.46 -37.83 22.26
C LYS A 200 25.70 -36.91 23.23
N ASN A 201 26.29 -35.77 23.61
CA ASN A 201 25.71 -34.80 24.56
C ASN A 201 25.79 -33.37 23.97
N PRO A 202 25.01 -33.07 22.92
CA PRO A 202 25.08 -31.78 22.25
C PRO A 202 24.66 -30.63 23.17
N VAL A 203 25.42 -29.54 23.16
CA VAL A 203 25.17 -28.37 24.03
C VAL A 203 24.09 -27.42 23.48
N ILE A 204 23.77 -27.51 22.19
CA ILE A 204 22.82 -26.62 21.49
C ILE A 204 21.50 -27.36 21.27
N ASN A 205 20.45 -26.96 22.01
CA ASN A 205 19.11 -27.53 21.88
C ASN A 205 18.28 -26.75 20.84
N LEU A 206 18.69 -26.87 19.57
CA LEU A 206 18.03 -26.21 18.43
C LEU A 206 16.60 -26.75 18.23
N LYS A 207 15.61 -25.86 18.27
CA LYS A 207 14.19 -26.19 18.11
C LYS A 207 13.62 -25.81 16.75
N GLY A 208 14.27 -24.90 16.05
CA GLY A 208 13.78 -24.38 14.79
C GLY A 208 14.42 -23.06 14.43
N PHE A 209 14.02 -22.51 13.30
CA PHE A 209 14.45 -21.19 12.87
C PHE A 209 13.33 -20.43 12.18
N MET A 210 13.52 -19.13 12.07
CA MET A 210 12.61 -18.23 11.38
C MET A 210 13.41 -17.29 10.49
N VAL A 211 12.90 -17.00 9.29
CA VAL A 211 13.55 -16.02 8.40
C VAL A 211 12.55 -15.03 7.81
N GLY A 212 12.94 -13.75 7.81
CA GLY A 212 12.19 -12.63 7.26
C GLY A 212 12.66 -12.20 5.90
N ASN A 213 11.73 -11.94 4.98
CA ASN A 213 12.00 -11.50 3.61
C ASN A 213 13.23 -12.20 3.00
N PRO A 214 13.32 -13.54 3.06
CA PRO A 214 14.61 -14.22 2.89
C PRO A 214 14.98 -14.46 1.43
N GLU A 215 16.27 -14.28 1.11
CA GLU A 215 16.84 -14.88 -0.11
C GLU A 215 16.94 -16.39 0.11
N MET A 216 16.21 -17.19 -0.67
CA MET A 216 16.08 -18.64 -0.50
C MET A 216 16.46 -19.42 -1.75
N ASP A 217 16.15 -18.86 -2.92
CA ASP A 217 16.43 -19.46 -4.21
C ASP A 217 16.59 -18.35 -5.25
N LYS A 218 17.86 -18.04 -5.55
CA LYS A 218 18.26 -16.92 -6.39
C LYS A 218 17.43 -16.79 -7.66
N ASN A 219 17.15 -17.91 -8.33
CA ASN A 219 16.44 -17.93 -9.61
C ASN A 219 14.97 -17.54 -9.45
N ASN A 220 14.29 -18.10 -8.46
CA ASN A 220 12.90 -17.80 -8.17
C ASN A 220 12.75 -16.41 -7.54
N ASP A 221 13.71 -16.01 -6.71
CA ASP A 221 13.71 -14.71 -6.06
C ASP A 221 13.85 -13.60 -7.10
N ARG A 222 14.82 -13.71 -8.04
CA ARG A 222 14.94 -12.79 -9.19
C ARG A 222 13.64 -12.65 -9.98
N LEU A 223 13.01 -13.76 -10.37
CA LEU A 223 11.75 -13.72 -11.12
C LEU A 223 10.60 -13.11 -10.30
N GLY A 224 10.54 -13.43 -9.01
CA GLY A 224 9.57 -12.88 -8.07
C GLY A 224 9.71 -11.38 -7.91
N THR A 225 10.93 -10.89 -7.78
CA THR A 225 11.27 -9.46 -7.68
C THR A 225 10.82 -8.68 -8.91
N ILE A 226 11.16 -9.14 -10.11
CA ILE A 226 10.72 -8.48 -11.36
C ILE A 226 9.20 -8.50 -11.51
N THR A 227 8.53 -9.59 -11.09
CA THR A 227 7.07 -9.68 -11.09
C THR A 227 6.44 -8.69 -10.12
N TYR A 228 7.03 -8.49 -8.95
CA TYR A 228 6.57 -7.53 -7.95
C TYR A 228 6.65 -6.10 -8.47
N TRP A 229 7.83 -5.69 -8.98
CA TRP A 229 8.05 -4.34 -9.52
C TRP A 229 7.02 -3.99 -10.59
N TRP A 230 6.70 -4.92 -11.49
CA TRP A 230 5.70 -4.69 -12.54
C TRP A 230 4.28 -4.61 -11.97
N SER A 231 3.90 -5.56 -11.11
CA SER A 231 2.54 -5.62 -10.54
C SER A 231 2.21 -4.48 -9.57
N HIS A 232 3.23 -3.84 -8.97
CA HIS A 232 3.11 -2.64 -8.13
C HIS A 232 3.38 -1.34 -8.89
N ALA A 233 3.42 -1.41 -10.22
CA ALA A 233 3.62 -0.27 -11.11
C ALA A 233 4.91 0.55 -10.91
N MET A 234 5.98 -0.07 -10.41
CA MET A 234 7.30 0.55 -10.31
C MET A 234 8.06 0.54 -11.65
N ILE A 235 7.76 -0.42 -12.53
CA ILE A 235 8.36 -0.53 -13.86
C ILE A 235 7.31 -0.61 -14.97
N SER A 236 7.71 -0.19 -16.18
CA SER A 236 6.84 -0.20 -17.36
C SER A 236 6.57 -1.60 -17.91
N ASP A 237 5.53 -1.73 -18.75
CA ASP A 237 5.26 -2.97 -19.48
C ASP A 237 6.41 -3.31 -20.43
N ALA A 238 7.05 -2.28 -21.02
CA ALA A 238 8.19 -2.44 -21.90
C ALA A 238 9.42 -2.97 -21.15
N SER A 239 9.72 -2.40 -19.97
CA SER A 239 10.82 -2.83 -19.09
C SER A 239 10.62 -4.28 -18.63
N TYR A 240 9.42 -4.62 -18.15
CA TYR A 240 9.07 -5.98 -17.72
C TYR A 240 9.26 -7.00 -18.84
N ASN A 241 8.67 -6.76 -20.02
CA ASN A 241 8.79 -7.65 -21.16
C ASN A 241 10.23 -7.75 -21.69
N ARG A 242 10.99 -6.65 -21.65
CA ARG A 242 12.40 -6.64 -22.05
C ARG A 242 13.24 -7.51 -21.12
N ILE A 243 13.00 -7.45 -19.81
CA ILE A 243 13.70 -8.31 -18.83
C ILE A 243 13.35 -9.78 -19.10
N LEU A 244 12.06 -10.13 -19.16
CA LEU A 244 11.63 -11.51 -19.41
C LEU A 244 12.17 -12.10 -20.72
N LYS A 245 12.38 -11.26 -21.74
CA LYS A 245 12.93 -11.70 -23.02
C LYS A 245 14.44 -11.94 -22.98
N ASN A 246 15.19 -11.11 -22.27
CA ASN A 246 16.65 -11.08 -22.36
C ASN A 246 17.36 -11.75 -21.18
N CYS A 247 16.66 -12.00 -20.06
CA CYS A 247 17.24 -12.57 -18.86
C CYS A 247 16.94 -14.07 -18.74
N ASP A 248 18.01 -14.87 -18.66
CA ASP A 248 17.94 -16.23 -18.15
C ASP A 248 18.14 -16.20 -16.63
N PHE A 249 17.04 -16.32 -15.89
CA PHE A 249 17.06 -16.29 -14.43
C PHE A 249 17.82 -17.47 -13.80
N THR A 250 18.12 -18.53 -14.56
CA THR A 250 18.88 -19.69 -14.10
C THR A 250 20.38 -19.56 -14.27
N ALA A 251 20.85 -18.53 -14.98
CA ALA A 251 22.27 -18.30 -15.20
C ALA A 251 22.95 -17.77 -13.93
N ASP A 252 24.15 -18.28 -13.64
CA ASP A 252 24.98 -17.82 -12.52
C ASP A 252 25.29 -16.32 -12.64
N ARG A 253 25.56 -15.87 -13.87
CA ARG A 253 25.77 -14.47 -14.26
C ARG A 253 24.87 -14.09 -15.42
N PHE A 254 24.30 -12.91 -15.33
CA PHE A 254 23.47 -12.36 -16.40
C PHE A 254 24.30 -11.96 -17.62
N SER A 255 23.65 -11.98 -18.78
CA SER A 255 24.22 -11.45 -20.02
C SER A 255 24.23 -9.91 -19.97
N LYS A 256 25.07 -9.29 -20.79
CA LYS A 256 25.09 -7.81 -20.92
C LYS A 256 23.73 -7.26 -21.36
N GLU A 257 23.00 -8.01 -22.17
CA GLU A 257 21.66 -7.67 -22.62
C GLU A 257 20.65 -7.68 -21.48
N CYS A 258 20.75 -8.64 -20.56
CA CYS A 258 19.95 -8.70 -19.35
C CYS A 258 20.31 -7.59 -18.37
N ASP A 259 21.60 -7.38 -18.10
CA ASP A 259 22.07 -6.27 -17.24
C ASP A 259 21.58 -4.91 -17.76
N SER A 260 21.66 -4.71 -19.08
CA SER A 260 21.11 -3.51 -19.72
C SER A 260 19.59 -3.39 -19.57
N ALA A 261 18.85 -4.50 -19.63
CA ALA A 261 17.40 -4.50 -19.42
C ALA A 261 17.03 -4.14 -17.98
N ILE A 262 17.74 -4.70 -17.00
CA ILE A 262 17.55 -4.40 -15.56
C ILE A 262 17.93 -2.95 -15.27
N TYR A 263 19.06 -2.47 -15.80
CA TYR A 263 19.49 -1.07 -15.62
C TYR A 263 18.46 -0.07 -16.14
N VAL A 264 17.84 -0.35 -17.30
CA VAL A 264 16.76 0.49 -17.82
C VAL A 264 15.53 0.46 -16.91
N ALA A 265 15.17 -0.70 -16.37
CA ALA A 265 14.05 -0.81 -15.44
C ALA A 265 14.33 -0.09 -14.11
N ALA A 266 15.58 -0.07 -13.62
CA ALA A 266 15.94 0.64 -12.40
C ALA A 266 15.71 2.16 -12.51
N ALA A 267 15.86 2.74 -13.70
CA ALA A 267 15.54 4.15 -13.94
C ALA A 267 14.04 4.46 -13.80
N ASP A 268 13.16 3.46 -13.97
CA ASP A 268 11.71 3.63 -13.81
C ASP A 268 11.33 3.90 -12.34
N PHE A 269 12.13 3.45 -11.36
CA PHE A 269 11.73 3.45 -9.94
C PHE A 269 11.57 4.86 -9.39
N GLY A 270 12.45 5.77 -9.82
CA GLY A 270 12.62 7.07 -9.19
C GLY A 270 13.22 6.96 -7.80
N ASP A 271 13.11 8.05 -7.05
CA ASP A 271 13.71 8.15 -5.71
C ASP A 271 12.75 7.66 -4.61
N ILE A 272 12.56 6.34 -4.54
CA ILE A 272 11.74 5.68 -3.50
C ILE A 272 12.60 4.78 -2.61
N ASP A 273 12.14 4.53 -1.39
CA ASP A 273 12.70 3.47 -0.56
C ASP A 273 12.19 2.10 -1.04
N GLN A 274 13.11 1.25 -1.49
CA GLN A 274 12.80 -0.10 -1.96
C GLN A 274 12.48 -1.07 -0.82
N TYR A 275 12.90 -0.76 0.40
CA TYR A 275 12.62 -1.59 1.58
C TYR A 275 11.17 -1.41 2.01
N SER A 276 10.55 -0.27 1.72
CA SER A 276 9.12 -0.06 1.91
C SER A 276 8.59 0.97 0.92
N ILE A 277 7.96 0.49 -0.16
CA ILE A 277 7.63 1.32 -1.34
C ILE A 277 6.66 2.49 -1.06
N TYR A 278 5.97 2.48 0.07
CA TYR A 278 5.07 3.55 0.49
C TYR A 278 5.69 4.51 1.51
N THR A 279 6.79 4.13 2.16
CA THR A 279 7.46 4.96 3.16
C THR A 279 8.16 6.15 2.50
N PRO A 280 8.09 7.37 3.08
CA PRO A 280 8.85 8.51 2.58
C PRO A 280 10.35 8.25 2.68
N LYS A 281 11.13 8.64 1.66
CA LYS A 281 12.59 8.46 1.70
C LYS A 281 13.24 9.34 2.78
N CYS A 282 14.34 8.87 3.37
CA CYS A 282 15.21 9.68 4.20
C CYS A 282 15.78 10.89 3.43
N VAL A 283 15.52 12.12 3.91
CA VAL A 283 16.12 13.35 3.39
C VAL A 283 17.16 13.85 4.40
N PRO A 284 18.47 13.88 4.05
CA PRO A 284 19.52 14.29 4.98
C PRO A 284 19.33 15.72 5.51
N PRO A 285 19.76 16.03 6.76
CA PRO A 285 19.61 17.35 7.35
C PRO A 285 20.30 18.50 6.59
N GLN A 286 21.31 18.22 5.75
CA GLN A 286 22.07 19.25 5.05
C GLN A 286 21.24 19.99 3.97
N ASP A 287 20.19 19.37 3.44
CA ASP A 287 19.28 19.99 2.45
C ASP A 287 18.12 20.79 3.09
N GLN A 288 18.02 20.83 4.42
CA GLN A 288 16.96 21.57 5.13
C GLN A 288 17.26 23.07 5.31
N THR A 289 18.47 23.51 4.98
CA THR A 289 18.95 24.88 5.25
C THR A 289 18.34 25.96 4.32
N ASN A 290 17.66 25.56 3.25
CA ASN A 290 17.01 26.47 2.28
C ASN A 290 15.48 26.36 2.25
N GLN A 291 14.84 25.81 3.30
CA GLN A 291 13.39 25.64 3.30
C GLN A 291 12.68 26.86 3.85
N THR A 292 11.64 27.29 3.15
CA THR A 292 10.67 28.27 3.67
C THR A 292 9.88 27.66 4.84
N GLU A 293 9.38 28.48 5.77
CA GLU A 293 8.57 28.01 6.92
C GLU A 293 7.37 27.14 6.48
N PHE A 294 6.85 27.35 5.26
CA PHE A 294 5.79 26.56 4.66
C PHE A 294 6.21 25.14 4.27
N GLU A 295 7.40 24.98 3.67
CA GLU A 295 7.95 23.65 3.31
C GLU A 295 8.28 22.82 4.56
N GLN A 296 8.79 23.46 5.61
CA GLN A 296 9.11 22.80 6.89
C GLN A 296 7.83 22.30 7.59
N MET A 297 6.76 23.10 7.55
CA MET A 297 5.47 22.72 8.13
C MET A 297 4.80 21.56 7.36
N MET A 298 4.94 21.53 6.02
CA MET A 298 4.41 20.45 5.18
C MET A 298 5.18 19.13 5.31
N GLN A 299 6.51 19.19 5.40
CA GLN A 299 7.35 18.02 5.61
C GLN A 299 7.12 17.40 7.00
N MET A 300 6.81 18.22 8.01
CA MET A 300 6.34 17.75 9.32
C MET A 300 4.96 17.07 9.27
N HIS A 301 4.07 17.47 8.36
CA HIS A 301 2.73 16.87 8.23
C HIS A 301 2.72 15.54 7.47
N THR A 302 3.59 15.36 6.46
CA THR A 302 3.78 14.06 5.79
C THR A 302 4.48 13.04 6.68
N THR A 303 5.43 13.47 7.53
CA THR A 303 6.07 12.61 8.54
C THR A 303 5.18 12.33 9.76
N LYS A 304 4.26 13.23 10.14
CA LYS A 304 3.29 12.99 11.23
C LYS A 304 2.09 12.12 10.87
N ARG A 305 1.75 12.00 9.58
CA ARG A 305 0.67 11.07 9.10
C ARG A 305 0.95 9.61 9.48
N PHE A 306 2.18 9.32 9.89
CA PHE A 306 2.70 8.04 10.27
C PHE A 306 3.21 8.15 11.72
N LEU A 307 2.38 7.75 12.69
CA LEU A 307 2.61 7.83 14.15
C LEU A 307 4.03 7.43 14.59
N GLU A 308 4.48 7.98 15.73
CA GLU A 308 5.82 7.92 16.37
C GLU A 308 6.51 6.54 16.54
N ASP A 309 5.90 5.43 16.11
CA ASP A 309 6.44 4.06 16.16
C ASP A 309 6.67 3.44 14.76
N GLN A 310 6.54 4.18 13.65
CA GLN A 310 6.71 3.63 12.29
C GLN A 310 8.17 3.55 11.82
N TYR A 311 8.44 2.66 10.85
CA TYR A 311 9.75 2.51 10.19
C TYR A 311 10.28 3.88 9.73
N ASP A 312 11.48 4.23 10.20
CA ASP A 312 12.17 5.46 9.84
C ASP A 312 13.40 5.07 9.01
N PRO A 313 13.40 5.32 7.68
CA PRO A 313 14.50 4.92 6.80
C PRO A 313 15.79 5.68 7.07
N CYS A 314 15.81 6.63 8.00
CA CYS A 314 17.02 7.29 8.48
C CYS A 314 17.67 6.58 9.69
N THR A 315 17.10 5.48 10.20
CA THR A 315 17.57 4.83 11.44
C THR A 315 19.04 4.41 11.37
N GLU A 316 19.48 3.92 10.22
CA GLU A 316 20.89 3.62 9.94
C GLU A 316 21.82 4.79 10.29
N ASN A 317 21.52 6.00 9.80
CA ASN A 317 22.32 7.20 10.05
C ASN A 317 22.42 7.51 11.56
N TYR A 318 21.33 7.28 12.30
CA TYR A 318 21.29 7.51 13.73
C TYR A 318 22.13 6.46 14.48
N ALA A 319 22.10 5.22 14.02
CA ALA A 319 22.92 4.13 14.53
C ALA A 319 24.41 4.41 14.36
N GLU A 320 24.83 4.85 13.18
CA GLU A 320 26.24 5.18 12.94
C GLU A 320 26.74 6.32 13.84
N ILE A 321 25.91 7.34 14.06
CA ILE A 321 26.25 8.41 15.01
C ILE A 321 26.39 7.84 16.43
N TYR A 322 25.43 7.03 16.87
CA TYR A 322 25.37 6.53 18.25
C TYR A 322 26.52 5.56 18.57
N TYR A 323 26.74 4.54 17.74
CA TYR A 323 27.72 3.48 18.00
C TYR A 323 29.18 3.93 17.78
N ASN A 324 29.42 5.03 17.06
CA ASN A 324 30.76 5.62 16.97
C ASN A 324 31.15 6.50 18.17
N ARG A 325 30.26 6.70 19.16
CA ARG A 325 30.59 7.49 20.35
C ARG A 325 31.55 6.72 21.28
N PRO A 326 32.66 7.33 21.72
CA PRO A 326 33.64 6.66 22.58
C PRO A 326 33.06 6.13 23.91
N GLU A 327 32.10 6.82 24.49
CA GLU A 327 31.39 6.36 25.69
C GLU A 327 30.45 5.18 25.43
N VAL A 328 29.87 5.06 24.23
CA VAL A 328 29.03 3.92 23.84
C VAL A 328 29.90 2.70 23.64
N GLN A 329 30.99 2.82 22.88
CA GLN A 329 31.94 1.73 22.66
C GLN A 329 32.53 1.21 23.98
N ARG A 330 32.91 2.10 24.89
CA ARG A 330 33.37 1.72 26.24
C ARG A 330 32.30 0.98 27.04
N ALA A 331 31.05 1.44 27.00
CA ALA A 331 29.95 0.80 27.73
C ALA A 331 29.59 -0.58 27.17
N MET A 332 29.79 -0.77 25.86
CA MET A 332 29.56 -2.05 25.15
C MET A 332 30.80 -2.97 25.16
N HIS A 333 31.91 -2.56 25.78
CA HIS A 333 33.20 -3.27 25.70
C HIS A 333 33.67 -3.51 24.25
N ALA A 334 33.19 -2.67 23.33
CA ALA A 334 33.51 -2.71 21.91
C ALA A 334 34.83 -1.97 21.64
N ASN A 335 35.48 -2.30 20.52
CA ASN A 335 36.66 -1.60 20.01
C ASN A 335 37.84 -1.51 21.01
N HIS A 336 37.99 -2.49 21.91
CA HIS A 336 39.09 -2.51 22.88
C HIS A 336 40.46 -2.77 22.23
N THR A 337 40.47 -3.27 20.99
CA THR A 337 41.66 -3.53 20.17
C THR A 337 42.07 -2.37 19.27
N ALA A 338 41.36 -1.23 19.31
CA ALA A 338 41.57 -0.09 18.41
C ALA A 338 41.49 -0.48 16.92
N ILE A 339 40.33 -1.01 16.53
CA ILE A 339 39.96 -1.38 15.17
C ILE A 339 40.23 -0.18 14.23
N PRO A 340 40.88 -0.39 13.07
CA PRO A 340 41.38 0.71 12.23
C PRO A 340 40.30 1.42 11.39
N TYR A 341 39.03 1.01 11.52
CA TYR A 341 37.90 1.57 10.78
C TYR A 341 36.80 2.03 11.74
N LYS A 342 35.94 2.94 11.25
CA LYS A 342 34.74 3.37 11.97
C LYS A 342 33.67 2.29 11.91
N TRP A 343 32.83 2.23 12.94
CA TRP A 343 31.65 1.37 12.90
C TRP A 343 30.68 1.92 11.85
N THR A 344 30.21 1.06 10.95
CA THR A 344 29.16 1.36 9.96
C THR A 344 28.09 0.28 10.03
N ALA A 345 26.88 0.61 9.60
CA ALA A 345 25.78 -0.35 9.66
C ALA A 345 25.98 -1.54 8.71
N CYS A 346 26.61 -1.32 7.55
CA CYS A 346 27.09 -2.36 6.66
C CYS A 346 28.59 -2.19 6.37
N CYS A 347 29.31 -3.31 6.28
CA CYS A 347 30.74 -3.34 6.00
C CYS A 347 31.00 -3.23 4.50
N ASP A 348 31.48 -2.08 4.03
CA ASP A 348 31.75 -1.83 2.60
C ASP A 348 32.65 -2.89 1.95
N SER A 349 33.68 -3.37 2.65
CA SER A 349 34.59 -4.37 2.07
C SER A 349 33.94 -5.74 1.90
N VAL A 350 32.99 -6.10 2.78
CA VAL A 350 32.24 -7.35 2.66
C VAL A 350 31.11 -7.21 1.65
N PHE A 351 30.41 -6.07 1.68
CA PHE A 351 29.24 -5.79 0.86
C PHE A 351 29.60 -5.48 -0.61
N ASN A 352 30.56 -4.58 -0.85
CA ASN A 352 30.91 -4.13 -2.20
C ASN A 352 31.79 -5.13 -2.99
N ASN A 353 32.56 -5.98 -2.30
CA ASN A 353 33.34 -7.05 -2.93
C ASN A 353 32.59 -8.39 -2.96
N TRP A 354 31.26 -8.39 -2.79
CA TRP A 354 30.46 -9.59 -2.74
C TRP A 354 30.47 -10.36 -4.07
N ASN A 355 31.32 -11.38 -4.12
CA ASN A 355 31.36 -12.42 -5.14
C ASN A 355 31.85 -13.73 -4.48
N TRP A 356 31.19 -14.11 -3.39
CA TRP A 356 31.51 -15.30 -2.61
C TRP A 356 31.38 -16.54 -3.48
N ARG A 357 32.45 -17.33 -3.57
CA ARG A 357 32.53 -18.47 -4.48
C ARG A 357 31.70 -19.66 -4.02
N ASP A 358 31.33 -19.68 -2.74
CA ASP A 358 30.58 -20.72 -2.06
C ASP A 358 29.12 -20.34 -1.79
N SER A 359 28.63 -19.25 -2.38
CA SER A 359 27.21 -18.91 -2.25
C SER A 359 26.38 -19.80 -3.16
N ASP A 360 25.67 -20.73 -2.53
CA ASP A 360 24.80 -21.68 -3.22
C ASP A 360 23.61 -20.96 -3.87
N ASN A 361 23.25 -21.36 -5.08
CA ASN A 361 22.10 -20.76 -5.78
C ASN A 361 20.74 -21.01 -5.08
N SER A 362 20.65 -21.99 -4.18
CA SER A 362 19.38 -22.40 -3.55
C SER A 362 19.60 -23.01 -2.17
N MET A 363 18.92 -22.46 -1.17
CA MET A 363 18.86 -22.99 0.20
C MET A 363 17.80 -24.09 0.34
N LEU A 364 16.92 -24.27 -0.64
CA LEU A 364 15.79 -25.20 -0.59
C LEU A 364 16.16 -26.66 -0.23
N PRO A 365 17.32 -27.22 -0.65
CA PRO A 365 17.75 -28.55 -0.20
C PRO A 365 17.95 -28.61 1.33
N ILE A 366 18.56 -27.60 1.93
CA ILE A 366 18.77 -27.50 3.38
C ILE A 366 17.43 -27.39 4.11
N TYR A 367 16.47 -26.60 3.59
CA TYR A 367 15.12 -26.55 4.14
C TYR A 367 14.47 -27.94 4.18
N LYS A 368 14.59 -28.75 3.11
CA LYS A 368 14.04 -30.11 3.08
C LYS A 368 14.70 -31.02 4.10
N GLU A 369 16.02 -30.95 4.24
CA GLU A 369 16.78 -31.70 5.24
C GLU A 369 16.29 -31.36 6.66
N LEU A 370 16.23 -30.08 7.00
CA LEU A 370 15.88 -29.61 8.34
C LEU A 370 14.39 -29.86 8.68
N ILE A 371 13.50 -29.79 7.69
CA ILE A 371 12.10 -30.22 7.84
C ILE A 371 12.04 -31.72 8.17
N ALA A 372 12.80 -32.55 7.44
CA ALA A 372 12.86 -34.00 7.69
C ALA A 372 13.46 -34.33 9.06
N ALA A 373 14.39 -33.51 9.55
CA ALA A 373 14.95 -33.58 10.90
C ALA A 373 13.94 -33.14 12.00
N GLY A 374 12.76 -32.66 11.63
CA GLY A 374 11.69 -32.29 12.56
C GLY A 374 11.84 -30.88 13.15
N LEU A 375 12.70 -30.04 12.58
CA LEU A 375 12.82 -28.64 13.00
C LEU A 375 11.57 -27.84 12.60
N ARG A 376 11.19 -26.89 13.46
CA ARG A 376 10.12 -25.95 13.16
C ARG A 376 10.66 -24.80 12.33
N ILE A 377 10.15 -24.62 11.11
CA ILE A 377 10.60 -23.54 10.22
C ILE A 377 9.48 -22.53 10.01
N TRP A 378 9.79 -21.25 10.17
CA TRP A 378 8.90 -20.13 9.83
C TRP A 378 9.57 -19.26 8.77
N VAL A 379 8.80 -18.89 7.76
CA VAL A 379 9.19 -17.89 6.78
C VAL A 379 8.17 -16.77 6.85
N TYR A 380 8.61 -15.52 6.87
CA TYR A 380 7.71 -14.39 6.81
C TYR A 380 8.14 -13.35 5.76
N SER A 381 7.19 -12.59 5.23
CA SER A 381 7.45 -11.49 4.30
C SER A 381 6.56 -10.29 4.57
N GLY A 382 7.13 -9.09 4.60
CA GLY A 382 6.38 -7.85 4.42
C GLY A 382 5.85 -7.71 2.99
N ASP A 383 4.59 -7.29 2.81
CA ASP A 383 3.97 -7.16 1.48
C ASP A 383 4.22 -5.81 0.79
N THR A 384 5.05 -4.94 1.37
CA THR A 384 5.51 -3.67 0.76
C THR A 384 7.01 -3.65 0.45
N ASP A 385 7.72 -4.74 0.72
CA ASP A 385 9.13 -4.94 0.35
C ASP A 385 9.27 -5.15 -1.16
N SER A 386 10.20 -4.42 -1.80
CA SER A 386 10.54 -4.62 -3.21
C SER A 386 11.94 -5.22 -3.45
N VAL A 387 12.72 -5.44 -2.39
CA VAL A 387 14.05 -6.07 -2.44
C VAL A 387 13.91 -7.58 -2.53
N ILE A 388 13.24 -8.19 -1.54
CA ILE A 388 12.91 -9.62 -1.51
C ILE A 388 11.40 -9.78 -1.27
N PRO A 389 10.59 -9.39 -2.27
CA PRO A 389 9.15 -9.28 -2.11
C PRO A 389 8.48 -10.61 -1.82
N VAL A 390 7.27 -10.54 -1.28
CA VAL A 390 6.43 -11.71 -1.02
C VAL A 390 6.24 -12.65 -2.24
N THR A 391 6.32 -12.14 -3.47
CA THR A 391 6.28 -12.95 -4.70
C THR A 391 7.52 -13.82 -4.88
N ALA A 392 8.71 -13.33 -4.52
CA ALA A 392 9.97 -14.08 -4.50
C ALA A 392 9.85 -15.27 -3.55
N THR A 393 9.52 -14.99 -2.28
CA THR A 393 9.31 -16.02 -1.26
C THR A 393 8.29 -17.08 -1.69
N ARG A 394 7.17 -16.67 -2.30
CA ARG A 394 6.14 -17.61 -2.79
C ARG A 394 6.63 -18.52 -3.90
N TYR A 395 7.41 -18.01 -4.86
CA TYR A 395 7.98 -18.84 -5.92
C TYR A 395 8.96 -19.86 -5.34
N SER A 396 9.81 -19.45 -4.42
CA SER A 396 10.77 -20.30 -3.72
C SER A 396 10.07 -21.40 -2.90
N LEU A 397 9.05 -21.05 -2.12
CA LEU A 397 8.24 -22.04 -1.38
C LEU A 397 7.46 -22.98 -2.32
N GLY A 398 6.98 -22.48 -3.47
CA GLY A 398 6.33 -23.30 -4.49
C GLY A 398 7.22 -24.41 -5.04
N LYS A 399 8.54 -24.23 -5.08
CA LYS A 399 9.51 -25.25 -5.51
C LYS A 399 9.78 -26.34 -4.47
N LEU A 400 9.57 -26.05 -3.18
CA LEU A 400 9.69 -27.08 -2.14
C LEU A 400 8.62 -28.18 -2.30
N ASN A 401 7.48 -27.85 -2.94
CA ASN A 401 6.35 -28.75 -3.18
C ASN A 401 5.86 -29.43 -1.88
N LEU A 402 5.83 -28.66 -0.77
CA LEU A 402 5.36 -29.15 0.51
C LEU A 402 3.84 -29.32 0.50
N ARG A 403 3.34 -30.27 1.28
CA ARG A 403 1.91 -30.49 1.44
C ARG A 403 1.31 -29.40 2.35
N VAL A 404 0.28 -28.72 1.86
CA VAL A 404 -0.49 -27.74 2.64
C VAL A 404 -1.31 -28.46 3.73
N LYS A 405 -1.03 -28.15 4.99
CA LYS A 405 -1.76 -28.62 6.18
C LYS A 405 -2.93 -27.71 6.53
N THR A 406 -2.70 -26.39 6.48
CA THR A 406 -3.74 -25.37 6.67
C THR A 406 -3.66 -24.39 5.51
N ARG A 407 -4.76 -24.28 4.75
CA ARG A 407 -4.85 -23.35 3.62
C ARG A 407 -4.69 -21.92 4.09
N TRP A 408 -4.13 -21.07 3.24
CA TRP A 408 -4.07 -19.62 3.36
C TRP A 408 -5.28 -18.99 4.09
N TYR A 409 -5.03 -18.23 5.14
CA TYR A 409 -6.06 -17.55 5.93
C TYR A 409 -5.54 -16.25 6.55
N PRO A 410 -6.39 -15.23 6.75
CA PRO A 410 -5.99 -14.00 7.43
C PRO A 410 -5.76 -14.23 8.93
N TRP A 411 -4.68 -13.64 9.45
CA TRP A 411 -4.45 -13.48 10.88
C TRP A 411 -4.73 -12.03 11.30
N TYR A 412 -5.07 -11.83 12.57
CA TYR A 412 -5.59 -10.55 13.07
C TYR A 412 -4.74 -10.02 14.22
N SER A 413 -4.53 -8.71 14.23
CA SER A 413 -4.01 -7.97 15.38
C SER A 413 -5.05 -6.92 15.76
N GLY A 414 -5.63 -7.08 16.95
CA GLY A 414 -6.87 -6.37 17.32
C GLY A 414 -8.01 -6.67 16.34
N ASN A 415 -8.64 -5.62 15.82
CA ASN A 415 -9.76 -5.73 14.88
C ASN A 415 -9.35 -5.62 13.40
N GLN A 416 -8.04 -5.63 13.11
CA GLN A 416 -7.50 -5.45 11.77
C GLN A 416 -6.79 -6.73 11.30
N VAL A 417 -6.84 -6.99 9.99
CA VAL A 417 -6.03 -8.04 9.37
C VAL A 417 -4.57 -7.63 9.46
N GLY A 418 -3.75 -8.43 10.13
CA GLY A 418 -2.30 -8.22 10.24
C GLY A 418 -1.53 -8.79 9.06
N GLY A 419 -2.13 -9.73 8.33
CA GLY A 419 -1.56 -10.38 7.16
C GLY A 419 -2.19 -11.76 6.96
N ARG A 420 -1.49 -12.69 6.32
CA ARG A 420 -2.00 -14.05 6.07
C ARG A 420 -1.02 -15.12 6.45
N THR A 421 -1.53 -16.34 6.64
CA THR A 421 -0.73 -17.50 7.02
C THR A 421 -1.13 -18.70 6.18
N GLU A 422 -0.15 -19.45 5.72
CA GLU A 422 -0.33 -20.79 5.17
C GLU A 422 0.62 -21.76 5.87
N VAL A 423 0.07 -22.91 6.28
CA VAL A 423 0.83 -23.90 7.05
C VAL A 423 1.04 -25.12 6.18
N TYR A 424 2.30 -25.47 5.97
CA TYR A 424 2.75 -26.68 5.30
C TYR A 424 3.15 -27.75 6.32
N GLU A 425 3.38 -28.98 5.87
CA GLU A 425 4.06 -29.99 6.70
C GLU A 425 5.52 -29.55 6.97
N GLY A 426 5.81 -29.12 8.21
CA GLY A 426 7.15 -28.72 8.67
C GLY A 426 7.50 -27.23 8.55
N LEU A 427 6.72 -26.46 7.77
CA LEU A 427 6.98 -25.04 7.52
C LEU A 427 5.70 -24.19 7.66
N THR A 428 5.82 -23.00 8.24
CA THR A 428 4.74 -21.99 8.27
C THR A 428 5.18 -20.76 7.50
N PHE A 429 4.37 -20.30 6.54
CA PHE A 429 4.59 -19.06 5.81
C PHE A 429 3.61 -18.00 6.29
N VAL A 430 4.10 -16.80 6.59
CA VAL A 430 3.34 -15.67 7.10
C VAL A 430 3.61 -14.43 6.26
N THR A 431 2.58 -13.67 5.93
CA THR A 431 2.75 -12.32 5.39
C THR A 431 2.36 -11.30 6.43
N VAL A 432 2.96 -10.12 6.37
CA VAL A 432 2.63 -9.00 7.26
C VAL A 432 2.21 -7.81 6.40
N ARG A 433 0.96 -7.40 6.56
CA ARG A 433 0.30 -6.37 5.76
C ARG A 433 0.83 -4.98 6.11
N GLY A 434 1.30 -4.26 5.10
CA GLY A 434 1.87 -2.92 5.19
C GLY A 434 3.33 -2.89 5.67
N ALA A 435 3.96 -4.06 5.87
CA ALA A 435 5.36 -4.12 6.33
C ALA A 435 6.34 -4.16 5.16
N GLY A 436 7.52 -3.59 5.37
CA GLY A 436 8.62 -3.55 4.41
C GLY A 436 9.56 -4.76 4.51
N HIS A 437 10.81 -4.54 4.14
CA HIS A 437 11.92 -5.49 4.24
C HIS A 437 12.26 -5.76 5.70
N GLU A 438 12.54 -4.67 6.44
CA GLU A 438 12.77 -4.70 7.89
C GLU A 438 11.42 -4.68 8.62
N LEU A 439 11.17 -5.71 9.42
CA LEU A 439 9.81 -6.01 9.85
C LEU A 439 9.45 -5.39 11.20
N HIS A 440 8.92 -4.17 11.14
CA HIS A 440 8.33 -3.50 12.29
C HIS A 440 6.97 -4.10 12.66
N TRP A 441 6.87 -4.71 13.84
CA TRP A 441 5.60 -5.22 14.39
C TRP A 441 4.69 -4.09 14.91
N CYS A 442 4.30 -3.15 14.04
CA CYS A 442 3.54 -1.94 14.41
C CYS A 442 2.02 -2.10 14.32
N THR A 443 1.49 -3.30 14.48
CA THR A 443 0.04 -3.45 14.70
C THR A 443 -0.26 -3.30 16.18
N LYS A 444 -0.89 -2.19 16.59
CA LYS A 444 -1.40 -1.95 17.95
C LYS A 444 -2.18 -3.19 18.43
N ALA A 445 -1.56 -4.01 19.27
CA ALA A 445 -2.25 -5.11 19.94
C ALA A 445 -3.06 -4.54 21.12
N PRO A 446 -4.39 -4.57 21.12
CA PRO A 446 -5.13 -4.36 22.35
C PRO A 446 -4.87 -5.56 23.27
N SER A 447 -4.51 -5.26 24.51
CA SER A 447 -4.48 -6.24 25.59
C SER A 447 -5.84 -6.93 25.70
N LYS A 448 -5.82 -8.28 25.78
CA LYS A 448 -6.88 -9.25 26.09
C LYS A 448 -7.31 -10.12 24.90
N ARG A 449 -6.99 -11.42 25.02
CA ARG A 449 -7.51 -12.51 24.20
C ARG A 449 -9.03 -12.56 24.29
N SER A 450 -9.71 -12.41 23.17
CA SER A 450 -11.06 -12.93 22.96
C SER A 450 -11.12 -13.60 21.59
N VAL A 451 -11.37 -14.91 21.60
CA VAL A 451 -11.56 -15.76 20.41
C VAL A 451 -13.05 -15.71 20.03
N PRO A 452 -13.42 -15.36 18.78
CA PRO A 452 -14.76 -15.64 18.28
C PRO A 452 -14.77 -16.91 17.42
N GLN A 453 -15.67 -17.84 17.78
CA GLN A 453 -15.99 -19.03 17.00
C GLN A 453 -16.66 -18.65 15.66
N VAL A 454 -16.26 -19.32 14.58
CA VAL A 454 -16.90 -19.24 13.26
C VAL A 454 -17.99 -20.30 13.20
N VAL A 455 -19.26 -19.88 13.16
CA VAL A 455 -20.41 -20.74 12.84
C VAL A 455 -20.68 -20.66 11.34
N PRO A 456 -20.77 -21.79 10.62
CA PRO A 456 -21.13 -21.79 9.20
C PRO A 456 -22.65 -21.66 9.02
N THR A 457 -23.10 -20.61 8.32
CA THR A 457 -24.47 -20.51 7.81
C THR A 457 -24.49 -20.83 6.32
N HIS A 458 -25.35 -21.77 5.94
CA HIS A 458 -25.60 -22.17 4.55
C HIS A 458 -26.32 -21.06 3.76
N PRO A 459 -26.04 -20.91 2.45
CA PRO A 459 -26.78 -20.00 1.57
C PRO A 459 -28.16 -20.58 1.18
N PRO A 460 -29.19 -19.74 0.96
CA PRO A 460 -30.47 -20.18 0.40
C PRO A 460 -30.36 -20.42 -1.13
N PRO A 461 -31.21 -21.31 -1.69
CA PRO A 461 -31.15 -21.68 -3.10
C PRO A 461 -31.79 -20.64 -4.03
N PHE A 462 -31.10 -20.30 -5.12
CA PHE A 462 -31.64 -19.57 -6.27
C PHE A 462 -32.46 -20.52 -7.15
N GLN A 463 -33.72 -20.17 -7.45
CA GLN A 463 -34.56 -20.83 -8.47
C GLN A 463 -34.48 -20.07 -9.81
N PRO A 464 -34.33 -20.77 -10.96
CA PRO A 464 -34.43 -20.16 -12.28
C PRO A 464 -35.89 -20.08 -12.73
N ILE A 465 -36.31 -18.92 -13.26
CA ILE A 465 -37.58 -18.77 -13.98
C ILE A 465 -37.24 -18.64 -15.46
N GLU A 466 -37.82 -19.54 -16.27
CA GLU A 466 -37.76 -19.54 -17.73
C GLU A 466 -38.58 -18.38 -18.30
N GLU A 467 -38.04 -17.68 -19.29
CA GLU A 467 -38.72 -16.64 -20.05
C GLU A 467 -38.90 -17.10 -21.50
N LYS A 468 -40.14 -17.06 -22.00
CA LYS A 468 -40.50 -17.34 -23.39
C LYS A 468 -40.45 -16.04 -24.20
N ALA A 469 -39.83 -16.15 -25.37
CA ALA A 469 -39.77 -15.11 -26.39
C ALA A 469 -41.11 -14.92 -27.11
N GLU A 470 -41.42 -13.66 -27.46
CA GLU A 470 -42.28 -13.32 -28.61
C GLU A 470 -41.88 -11.95 -29.17
N THR A 471 -42.11 -11.78 -30.47
CA THR A 471 -41.39 -10.86 -31.37
C THR A 471 -42.38 -9.97 -32.13
N ILE A 472 -41.90 -8.78 -32.56
CA ILE A 472 -42.33 -7.92 -33.70
C ILE A 472 -43.40 -6.84 -33.39
N VAL A 473 -43.09 -5.55 -33.67
CA VAL A 473 -43.49 -4.75 -34.88
C VAL A 473 -42.74 -3.40 -34.91
N LYS A 474 -42.34 -3.00 -36.13
CA LYS A 474 -41.64 -1.76 -36.54
C LYS A 474 -42.61 -0.62 -36.94
N ASP A 475 -42.04 0.60 -36.96
CA ASP A 475 -42.00 1.60 -38.05
C ASP A 475 -42.55 3.03 -37.79
N ARG A 476 -41.63 4.01 -38.06
CA ARG A 476 -41.78 5.32 -38.78
C ARG A 476 -42.62 6.45 -38.13
N GLU A 477 -42.37 7.76 -38.27
CA GLU A 477 -41.48 8.57 -39.11
C GLU A 477 -41.45 10.09 -38.71
N MET A 478 -40.48 10.83 -39.26
CA MET A 478 -40.51 12.22 -39.80
C MET A 478 -40.54 13.50 -38.91
N ALA A 479 -39.34 14.09 -38.82
CA ALA A 479 -38.94 15.41 -39.32
C ALA A 479 -39.99 16.52 -39.57
N ARG A 480 -39.82 17.67 -38.91
CA ARG A 480 -40.01 19.02 -39.48
C ARG A 480 -39.09 20.04 -38.82
N ILE A 481 -37.96 20.31 -39.46
CA ILE A 481 -37.14 21.51 -39.26
C ILE A 481 -37.33 22.35 -40.52
N HIS A 482 -37.71 23.62 -40.36
CA HIS A 482 -37.60 24.77 -41.29
C HIS A 482 -38.76 25.76 -41.03
N LEU A 483 -38.81 26.39 -39.85
CA LEU A 483 -39.62 27.60 -39.62
C LEU A 483 -39.22 28.43 -38.38
N ILE A 484 -37.95 28.44 -37.94
CA ILE A 484 -37.52 29.11 -36.68
C ILE A 484 -36.50 30.25 -36.90
N ILE A 485 -36.13 30.59 -38.14
CA ILE A 485 -35.01 31.53 -38.37
C ILE A 485 -35.44 33.02 -38.39
N ILE A 486 -36.75 33.37 -38.35
CA ILE A 486 -37.19 34.77 -38.41
C ILE A 486 -37.67 35.35 -37.06
N LEU A 487 -37.81 34.54 -36.00
CA LEU A 487 -38.25 35.01 -34.65
C LEU A 487 -37.09 35.34 -33.68
N LEU A 488 -35.83 35.19 -34.10
CA LEU A 488 -34.66 35.24 -33.22
C LEU A 488 -34.07 36.64 -32.96
N VAL A 489 -34.59 37.71 -33.56
CA VAL A 489 -33.99 39.07 -33.42
C VAL A 489 -34.75 39.97 -32.43
N ILE A 490 -35.94 39.59 -31.95
CA ILE A 490 -36.69 40.37 -30.93
C ILE A 490 -36.71 39.68 -29.53
N SER A 491 -36.18 38.45 -29.40
CA SER A 491 -36.20 37.67 -28.15
C SER A 491 -34.91 37.74 -27.31
N SER A 492 -33.88 38.46 -27.78
CA SER A 492 -32.54 38.47 -27.14
C SER A 492 -32.44 39.35 -25.89
N THR A 493 -33.40 40.25 -25.64
CA THR A 493 -33.45 41.06 -24.41
C THR A 493 -34.30 40.44 -23.30
N SER A 494 -35.25 39.55 -23.63
CA SER A 494 -36.09 38.86 -22.64
C SER A 494 -35.45 37.60 -22.08
N SER A 495 -34.67 36.85 -22.87
CA SER A 495 -34.06 35.58 -22.44
C SER A 495 -32.92 35.73 -21.42
N SER A 496 -32.17 36.85 -21.47
CA SER A 496 -31.10 37.14 -20.50
C SER A 496 -31.64 37.50 -19.11
N SER A 497 -32.84 38.10 -19.06
CA SER A 497 -33.50 38.46 -17.79
C SER A 497 -34.06 37.24 -17.05
N SER A 498 -34.57 36.23 -17.78
CA SER A 498 -35.06 34.98 -17.18
C SER A 498 -33.92 34.09 -16.70
N SER A 499 -32.81 33.99 -17.45
CA SER A 499 -31.67 33.17 -17.04
C SER A 499 -30.99 33.69 -15.77
N LEU A 500 -30.84 35.01 -15.64
CA LEU A 500 -30.27 35.62 -14.43
C LEU A 500 -31.13 35.36 -13.19
N ARG A 501 -32.46 35.43 -13.34
CA ARG A 501 -33.39 35.12 -12.26
C ARG A 501 -33.31 33.65 -11.83
N GLU A 502 -33.26 32.71 -12.78
CA GLU A 502 -33.08 31.29 -12.46
C GLU A 502 -31.74 31.02 -11.75
N GLN A 503 -30.65 31.69 -12.15
CA GLN A 503 -29.36 31.60 -11.46
C GLN A 503 -29.42 32.15 -10.03
N GLU A 504 -30.11 33.28 -9.82
CA GLU A 504 -30.32 33.86 -8.49
C GLU A 504 -31.15 32.93 -7.59
N GLU A 505 -32.15 32.25 -8.15
CA GLU A 505 -32.97 31.26 -7.44
C GLU A 505 -32.16 30.00 -7.06
N ASP A 506 -31.18 29.61 -7.88
CA ASP A 506 -30.28 28.48 -7.58
C ASP A 506 -29.11 28.87 -6.64
N MET A 507 -28.89 30.16 -6.33
CA MET A 507 -27.72 30.62 -5.56
C MET A 507 -27.76 30.27 -4.08
N ILE A 508 -26.80 29.48 -3.62
CA ILE A 508 -26.63 29.12 -2.20
C ILE A 508 -25.95 30.28 -1.46
N LYS A 509 -26.68 30.97 -0.58
CA LYS A 509 -26.12 32.06 0.24
C LYS A 509 -25.07 31.58 1.23
N ALA A 510 -25.38 30.51 1.96
CA ALA A 510 -24.47 29.81 2.87
C ALA A 510 -25.10 28.46 3.25
N LEU A 511 -24.27 27.42 3.33
CA LEU A 511 -24.69 26.13 3.89
C LEU A 511 -24.64 26.18 5.43
N PRO A 512 -25.51 25.42 6.14
CA PRO A 512 -25.46 25.34 7.60
C PRO A 512 -24.09 24.87 8.13
N GLY A 513 -23.43 25.70 8.94
CA GLY A 513 -22.11 25.38 9.48
C GLY A 513 -20.96 25.58 8.49
N GLN A 514 -21.20 26.24 7.35
CA GLN A 514 -20.16 26.59 6.39
C GLN A 514 -19.24 27.70 6.91
N PRO A 515 -17.91 27.58 6.73
CA PRO A 515 -17.00 28.70 6.94
C PRO A 515 -17.20 29.81 5.90
N GLN A 516 -16.68 31.02 6.18
CA GLN A 516 -16.68 32.11 5.21
C GLN A 516 -15.86 31.73 3.97
N VAL A 517 -16.41 32.02 2.78
CA VAL A 517 -15.77 31.72 1.50
C VAL A 517 -15.87 32.90 0.54
N GLY A 518 -14.90 33.01 -0.37
CA GLY A 518 -14.83 34.06 -1.39
C GLY A 518 -15.33 33.63 -2.77
N PHE A 519 -16.15 32.57 -2.87
CA PHE A 519 -16.67 32.06 -4.14
C PHE A 519 -18.19 31.90 -4.10
N SER A 520 -18.82 31.97 -5.28
CA SER A 520 -20.24 31.70 -5.46
C SER A 520 -20.49 30.20 -5.57
N GLN A 521 -21.67 29.77 -5.15
CA GLN A 521 -22.12 28.39 -5.30
C GLN A 521 -23.61 28.35 -5.59
N PHE A 522 -24.01 27.38 -6.41
CA PHE A 522 -25.36 27.25 -6.92
C PHE A 522 -25.79 25.81 -6.90
N SER A 523 -27.03 25.53 -6.55
CA SER A 523 -27.61 24.19 -6.63
C SER A 523 -29.08 24.26 -6.95
N GLY A 524 -29.53 23.25 -7.68
CA GLY A 524 -30.90 23.18 -8.16
C GLY A 524 -31.10 21.97 -9.06
N TYR A 525 -32.23 21.98 -9.76
CA TYR A 525 -32.67 20.88 -10.61
C TYR A 525 -32.74 21.28 -12.08
N VAL A 526 -32.40 20.32 -12.94
CA VAL A 526 -32.67 20.39 -14.38
C VAL A 526 -33.47 19.16 -14.78
N THR A 527 -34.69 19.38 -15.25
CA THR A 527 -35.57 18.32 -15.74
C THR A 527 -35.08 17.82 -17.10
N VAL A 528 -34.67 16.55 -17.15
CA VAL A 528 -34.14 15.90 -18.36
C VAL A 528 -35.21 15.10 -19.12
N ASN A 529 -36.32 14.78 -18.45
CA ASN A 529 -37.47 14.12 -19.05
C ASN A 529 -38.76 14.60 -18.38
N GLU A 530 -39.57 15.38 -19.11
CA GLU A 530 -40.82 15.96 -18.60
C GLU A 530 -41.89 14.89 -18.34
N SER A 531 -42.04 13.92 -19.24
CA SER A 531 -43.14 12.95 -19.16
C SER A 531 -43.01 11.98 -17.98
N HIS A 532 -41.78 11.62 -17.59
CA HIS A 532 -41.51 10.79 -16.42
C HIS A 532 -41.22 11.62 -15.17
N GLY A 533 -41.07 12.95 -15.31
CA GLY A 533 -40.68 13.87 -14.23
C GLY A 533 -39.27 13.62 -13.72
N ARG A 534 -38.32 13.23 -14.59
CA ARG A 534 -36.93 13.01 -14.18
C ARG A 534 -36.18 14.33 -14.12
N SER A 535 -35.61 14.60 -12.96
CA SER A 535 -34.79 15.80 -12.75
C SER A 535 -33.49 15.44 -12.05
N LEU A 536 -32.39 15.95 -12.60
CA LEU A 536 -31.05 15.76 -12.03
C LEU A 536 -30.68 16.97 -11.18
N PHE A 537 -30.17 16.69 -9.98
CA PHE A 537 -29.67 17.68 -9.03
C PHE A 537 -28.20 17.95 -9.28
N TYR A 538 -27.81 19.22 -9.18
CA TYR A 538 -26.43 19.64 -9.34
C TYR A 538 -25.99 20.58 -8.22
N TRP A 539 -24.68 20.65 -8.01
CA TRP A 539 -24.04 21.67 -7.19
C TRP A 539 -22.82 22.23 -7.93
N LEU A 540 -22.89 23.51 -8.31
CA LEU A 540 -21.79 24.28 -8.87
C LEU A 540 -21.05 24.99 -7.74
N THR A 541 -19.74 24.80 -7.65
CA THR A 541 -18.83 25.61 -6.82
C THR A 541 -17.87 26.35 -7.71
N GLU A 542 -17.98 27.68 -7.74
CA GLU A 542 -17.08 28.50 -8.55
C GLU A 542 -15.70 28.59 -7.90
N SER A 543 -14.73 29.01 -8.71
CA SER A 543 -13.39 29.26 -8.21
C SER A 543 -13.33 30.54 -7.35
N PRO A 544 -12.62 30.54 -6.20
CA PRO A 544 -12.41 31.74 -5.39
C PRO A 544 -11.59 32.83 -6.08
N SER A 545 -10.88 32.48 -7.16
CA SER A 545 -10.12 33.43 -7.97
C SER A 545 -10.39 33.23 -9.45
N SER A 546 -10.63 34.32 -10.19
CA SER A 546 -10.77 34.30 -11.65
C SER A 546 -11.80 33.27 -12.18
N SER A 547 -12.93 33.09 -11.50
CA SER A 547 -14.01 32.17 -11.93
C SER A 547 -14.45 32.44 -13.38
N HIS A 548 -14.48 33.71 -13.78
CA HIS A 548 -14.83 34.16 -15.12
C HIS A 548 -13.82 33.80 -16.22
N THR A 549 -12.62 33.28 -15.92
CA THR A 549 -11.68 32.75 -16.93
C THR A 549 -11.37 31.26 -16.79
N LYS A 550 -11.47 30.70 -15.59
CA LYS A 550 -11.16 29.28 -15.35
C LYS A 550 -12.12 28.31 -16.05
N PRO A 551 -11.65 27.09 -16.40
CA PRO A 551 -12.48 26.11 -17.08
C PRO A 551 -13.69 25.66 -16.24
N LEU A 552 -14.67 25.04 -16.89
CA LEU A 552 -15.74 24.30 -16.25
C LEU A 552 -15.34 22.82 -16.20
N LEU A 553 -15.44 22.20 -15.03
CA LEU A 553 -15.16 20.79 -14.80
C LEU A 553 -16.42 20.11 -14.25
N LEU A 554 -16.97 19.16 -15.00
CA LEU A 554 -18.04 18.28 -14.52
C LEU A 554 -17.41 17.11 -13.76
N TRP A 555 -17.89 16.84 -12.54
CA TRP A 555 -17.49 15.69 -11.75
C TRP A 555 -18.61 14.65 -11.65
N LEU A 556 -18.28 13.38 -11.89
CA LEU A 556 -19.18 12.23 -11.80
C LEU A 556 -18.55 11.09 -10.96
N ASN A 557 -19.15 10.75 -9.82
CA ASN A 557 -18.84 9.48 -9.15
C ASN A 557 -19.52 8.29 -9.86
N GLY A 558 -19.10 7.07 -9.52
CA GLY A 558 -19.55 5.84 -10.13
C GLY A 558 -20.68 5.11 -9.39
N GLY A 559 -20.39 3.88 -8.94
CA GLY A 559 -21.35 2.97 -8.30
C GLY A 559 -21.62 1.71 -9.12
N PRO A 560 -22.49 1.73 -10.15
CA PRO A 560 -23.36 2.82 -10.59
C PRO A 560 -24.37 3.25 -9.52
N GLY A 561 -24.77 4.52 -9.53
CA GLY A 561 -25.83 5.04 -8.64
C GLY A 561 -25.32 5.71 -7.36
N CYS A 562 -24.05 6.10 -7.29
CA CYS A 562 -23.46 6.82 -6.15
C CYS A 562 -23.39 8.33 -6.39
N SER A 563 -23.50 9.10 -5.32
CA SER A 563 -23.63 10.56 -5.35
C SER A 563 -22.30 11.26 -5.60
N SER A 564 -22.31 12.17 -6.58
CA SER A 564 -21.22 13.12 -6.83
C SER A 564 -21.05 14.20 -5.75
N ILE A 565 -22.07 14.39 -4.92
CA ILE A 565 -22.05 15.38 -3.83
C ILE A 565 -21.54 14.75 -2.54
N GLY A 566 -21.91 13.49 -2.29
CA GLY A 566 -21.39 12.70 -1.19
C GLY A 566 -19.87 12.51 -1.32
N TYR A 567 -19.47 11.61 -2.21
CA TYR A 567 -18.05 11.27 -2.42
C TYR A 567 -17.27 12.47 -3.00
N GLY A 568 -17.60 12.89 -4.21
CA GLY A 568 -16.86 13.94 -4.94
C GLY A 568 -16.75 15.27 -4.19
N ALA A 569 -17.88 15.85 -3.80
CA ALA A 569 -17.87 17.18 -3.19
C ALA A 569 -17.46 17.18 -1.71
N SER A 570 -17.85 16.17 -0.93
CA SER A 570 -17.68 16.21 0.54
C SER A 570 -16.51 15.40 1.07
N GLU A 571 -16.04 14.40 0.32
CA GLU A 571 -14.93 13.54 0.75
C GLU A 571 -13.67 13.82 -0.08
N GLU A 572 -13.83 14.09 -1.37
CA GLU A 572 -12.73 14.13 -2.33
C GLU A 572 -12.31 15.56 -2.72
N ILE A 573 -12.90 16.16 -3.75
CA ILE A 573 -12.31 17.32 -4.43
C ILE A 573 -13.00 18.65 -4.11
N GLY A 574 -14.19 18.61 -3.52
CA GLY A 574 -14.98 19.81 -3.23
C GLY A 574 -14.37 20.71 -2.15
N PRO A 575 -14.92 21.92 -1.97
CA PRO A 575 -14.34 22.96 -1.11
C PRO A 575 -14.53 22.69 0.38
N PHE A 576 -15.41 21.76 0.74
CA PHE A 576 -15.79 21.50 2.12
C PHE A 576 -15.57 20.05 2.50
N ARG A 577 -15.34 19.84 3.80
CA ARG A 577 -15.39 18.55 4.48
C ARG A 577 -16.41 18.60 5.60
N ILE A 578 -17.01 17.45 5.89
CA ILE A 578 -18.03 17.33 6.93
C ILE A 578 -17.37 16.87 8.22
N ASN A 579 -17.67 17.53 9.34
CA ASN A 579 -17.13 17.12 10.63
C ASN A 579 -17.71 15.77 11.10
N LYS A 580 -17.05 15.13 12.08
CA LYS A 580 -17.43 13.80 12.61
C LYS A 580 -18.84 13.68 13.18
N THR A 581 -19.53 14.81 13.41
CA THR A 581 -20.90 14.82 13.93
C THR A 581 -21.95 15.04 12.84
N GLY A 582 -21.54 15.26 11.59
CA GLY A 582 -22.43 15.66 10.51
C GLY A 582 -23.11 17.01 10.73
N SER A 583 -22.54 17.89 11.58
CA SER A 583 -23.21 19.13 12.02
C SER A 583 -22.61 20.41 11.44
N ASN A 584 -21.33 20.41 11.06
CA ASN A 584 -20.65 21.59 10.50
C ASN A 584 -19.69 21.19 9.39
N LEU A 585 -19.26 22.19 8.61
CA LEU A 585 -18.30 22.06 7.53
C LEU A 585 -16.97 22.72 7.89
N TYR A 586 -15.88 22.24 7.30
CA TYR A 586 -14.56 22.89 7.33
C TYR A 586 -13.93 22.90 5.94
N LEU A 587 -12.97 23.81 5.70
CA LEU A 587 -12.37 23.98 4.37
C LEU A 587 -11.43 22.83 4.00
N ASN A 588 -11.57 22.35 2.76
CA ASN A 588 -10.60 21.47 2.13
C ASN A 588 -9.43 22.29 1.57
N LYS A 589 -8.22 22.09 2.09
CA LYS A 589 -7.00 22.76 1.65
C LYS A 589 -6.60 22.45 0.21
N PHE A 590 -6.98 21.27 -0.28
CA PHE A 590 -6.61 20.76 -1.60
C PHE A 590 -7.81 20.69 -2.53
N THR A 591 -8.78 21.58 -2.32
CA THR A 591 -9.97 21.61 -3.17
C THR A 591 -9.60 21.97 -4.60
N TRP A 592 -10.23 21.28 -5.54
CA TRP A 592 -9.99 21.47 -6.96
C TRP A 592 -10.64 22.75 -7.49
N ASN A 593 -11.56 23.39 -6.74
CA ASN A 593 -12.18 24.62 -7.21
C ASN A 593 -11.18 25.79 -7.25
N THR A 594 -9.97 25.64 -6.71
CA THR A 594 -8.87 26.58 -6.96
C THR A 594 -8.34 26.54 -8.38
N GLU A 595 -8.66 25.53 -9.19
CA GLU A 595 -8.16 25.39 -10.57
C GLU A 595 -9.27 25.42 -11.62
N ALA A 596 -10.52 25.12 -11.23
CA ALA A 596 -11.69 25.11 -12.12
C ALA A 596 -12.96 25.56 -11.40
N ASN A 597 -14.01 25.90 -12.17
CA ASN A 597 -15.37 25.93 -11.64
C ASN A 597 -15.90 24.49 -11.71
N ILE A 598 -16.34 23.93 -10.57
CA ILE A 598 -16.68 22.50 -10.49
C ILE A 598 -18.18 22.33 -10.42
N LEU A 599 -18.72 21.52 -11.33
CA LEU A 599 -20.11 21.12 -11.40
C LEU A 599 -20.22 19.66 -10.96
N PHE A 600 -20.69 19.43 -9.74
CA PHE A 600 -21.05 18.09 -9.26
C PHE A 600 -22.45 17.75 -9.74
N LEU A 601 -22.61 16.61 -10.40
CA LEU A 601 -23.90 16.16 -10.92
C LEU A 601 -24.28 14.81 -10.30
N GLU A 602 -25.41 14.76 -9.59
CA GLU A 602 -25.98 13.49 -9.13
C GLU A 602 -26.76 12.83 -10.28
N SER A 603 -26.22 11.75 -10.83
CA SER A 603 -26.79 11.07 -11.99
C SER A 603 -26.63 9.55 -11.86
N PRO A 604 -27.63 8.75 -12.28
CA PRO A 604 -28.90 9.14 -12.90
C PRO A 604 -30.00 9.55 -11.91
N ALA A 605 -31.23 9.75 -12.41
CA ALA A 605 -32.41 10.00 -11.58
C ALA A 605 -32.58 8.89 -10.51
N GLY A 606 -32.75 9.29 -9.25
CA GLY A 606 -32.78 8.40 -8.08
C GLY A 606 -31.51 8.47 -7.21
N VAL A 607 -30.40 8.96 -7.75
CA VAL A 607 -29.14 9.15 -7.01
C VAL A 607 -29.21 10.41 -6.16
N GLY A 608 -28.94 10.30 -4.87
CA GLY A 608 -28.93 11.42 -3.95
C GLY A 608 -30.25 12.22 -3.97
N PHE A 609 -30.18 13.48 -4.34
CA PHE A 609 -31.34 14.37 -4.49
C PHE A 609 -31.99 14.32 -5.88
N SER A 610 -31.36 13.72 -6.88
CA SER A 610 -31.96 13.50 -8.20
C SER A 610 -33.14 12.54 -8.09
N TYR A 611 -34.22 12.80 -8.82
CA TYR A 611 -35.47 12.06 -8.67
C TYR A 611 -36.22 11.85 -9.98
N THR A 612 -37.24 11.00 -9.90
CA THR A 612 -38.21 10.71 -10.96
C THR A 612 -39.60 10.59 -10.33
N ASN A 613 -40.64 11.04 -11.05
CA ASN A 613 -42.03 10.83 -10.65
C ASN A 613 -42.55 9.45 -11.07
N THR A 614 -41.75 8.67 -11.80
CA THR A 614 -42.12 7.36 -12.33
C THR A 614 -41.27 6.27 -11.68
N SER A 615 -41.81 5.56 -10.69
CA SER A 615 -41.04 4.63 -9.85
C SER A 615 -40.34 3.49 -10.60
N SER A 616 -40.84 3.10 -11.79
CA SER A 616 -40.19 2.06 -12.62
C SER A 616 -38.84 2.51 -13.17
N ASP A 617 -38.60 3.82 -13.32
CA ASP A 617 -37.33 4.36 -13.80
C ASP A 617 -36.14 3.95 -12.92
N LEU A 618 -36.35 3.79 -11.61
CA LEU A 618 -35.31 3.36 -10.66
C LEU A 618 -34.85 1.92 -10.90
N LYS A 619 -35.62 1.15 -11.66
CA LYS A 619 -35.33 -0.25 -12.03
C LYS A 619 -35.06 -0.42 -13.53
N ASP A 620 -35.01 0.68 -14.27
CA ASP A 620 -34.86 0.72 -15.73
C ASP A 620 -33.90 1.85 -16.12
N SER A 621 -32.76 1.88 -15.42
CA SER A 621 -31.65 2.78 -15.63
C SER A 621 -30.43 2.02 -16.15
N GLY A 622 -29.51 2.75 -16.77
CA GLY A 622 -28.52 2.14 -17.63
C GLY A 622 -27.56 3.13 -18.28
N ASP A 623 -26.46 2.63 -18.86
CA ASP A 623 -25.38 3.40 -19.48
C ASP A 623 -25.91 4.37 -20.56
N GLU A 624 -26.64 3.86 -21.56
CA GLU A 624 -27.10 4.66 -22.71
C GLU A 624 -28.07 5.78 -22.29
N ARG A 625 -29.03 5.45 -21.41
CA ARG A 625 -29.98 6.43 -20.86
C ARG A 625 -29.25 7.51 -20.08
N THR A 626 -28.32 7.12 -19.21
CA THR A 626 -27.56 8.03 -18.35
C THR A 626 -26.71 9.00 -19.18
N ALA A 627 -26.00 8.50 -20.18
CA ALA A 627 -25.21 9.33 -21.08
C ALA A 627 -26.08 10.34 -21.86
N GLN A 628 -27.25 9.90 -22.34
CA GLN A 628 -28.19 10.77 -23.05
C GLN A 628 -28.80 11.85 -22.14
N GLU A 629 -29.20 11.48 -20.93
CA GLU A 629 -29.77 12.42 -19.95
C GLU A 629 -28.74 13.43 -19.45
N ASN A 630 -27.49 13.01 -19.25
CA ASN A 630 -26.40 13.92 -18.90
C ASN A 630 -26.10 14.93 -20.02
N LEU A 631 -26.20 14.54 -21.29
CA LEU A 631 -26.09 15.49 -22.41
C LEU A 631 -27.26 16.50 -22.39
N ILE A 632 -28.49 16.04 -22.19
CA ILE A 632 -29.67 16.92 -22.10
C ILE A 632 -29.52 17.89 -20.93
N PHE A 633 -29.05 17.39 -19.78
CA PHE A 633 -28.73 18.19 -18.61
C PHE A 633 -27.76 19.31 -18.98
N LEU A 634 -26.62 19.00 -19.60
CA LEU A 634 -25.62 20.01 -19.97
C LEU A 634 -26.16 21.07 -20.92
N ILE A 635 -26.94 20.68 -21.94
CA ILE A 635 -27.55 21.62 -22.89
C ILE A 635 -28.50 22.60 -22.17
N LYS A 636 -29.38 22.08 -21.31
CA LYS A 636 -30.34 22.90 -20.56
C LYS A 636 -29.63 23.75 -19.50
N TRP A 637 -28.67 23.17 -18.78
CA TRP A 637 -27.91 23.85 -17.74
C TRP A 637 -27.06 24.99 -18.30
N MET A 638 -26.36 24.79 -19.42
CA MET A 638 -25.60 25.87 -20.08
C MET A 638 -26.50 26.96 -20.67
N SER A 639 -27.76 26.64 -20.99
CA SER A 639 -28.74 27.66 -21.35
C SER A 639 -29.15 28.52 -20.15
N ARG A 640 -29.21 27.93 -18.95
CA ARG A 640 -29.41 28.65 -17.68
C ARG A 640 -28.17 29.43 -17.28
N PHE A 641 -26.97 28.89 -17.47
CA PHE A 641 -25.67 29.50 -17.17
C PHE A 641 -24.84 29.81 -18.45
N PRO A 642 -25.28 30.76 -19.29
CA PRO A 642 -24.66 31.04 -20.59
C PRO A 642 -23.21 31.55 -20.49
N GLN A 643 -22.76 32.03 -19.33
CA GLN A 643 -21.35 32.40 -19.09
C GLN A 643 -20.37 31.23 -19.19
N TYR A 644 -20.88 30.00 -19.07
CA TYR A 644 -20.10 28.77 -19.27
C TYR A 644 -20.26 28.20 -20.68
N GLN A 645 -21.18 28.72 -21.48
CA GLN A 645 -21.28 28.39 -22.89
C GLN A 645 -19.96 28.81 -23.57
N TYR A 646 -19.35 27.89 -24.33
CA TYR A 646 -18.02 28.04 -24.95
C TYR A 646 -16.81 28.06 -24.00
N ARG A 647 -16.99 27.99 -22.67
CA ARG A 647 -15.87 27.81 -21.74
C ARG A 647 -15.18 26.47 -22.00
N ASP A 648 -13.86 26.41 -21.85
CA ASP A 648 -13.14 25.14 -21.83
C ASP A 648 -13.80 24.20 -20.83
N PHE A 649 -14.31 23.08 -21.36
CA PHE A 649 -15.11 22.13 -20.61
C PHE A 649 -14.39 20.80 -20.51
N TYR A 650 -14.33 20.26 -19.31
CA TYR A 650 -13.74 18.97 -19.00
C TYR A 650 -14.73 18.11 -18.22
N ILE A 651 -14.66 16.81 -18.44
CA ILE A 651 -15.42 15.83 -17.67
C ILE A 651 -14.40 15.02 -16.87
N VAL A 652 -14.64 14.87 -15.57
CA VAL A 652 -13.84 14.02 -14.71
C VAL A 652 -14.77 13.11 -13.94
N GLY A 653 -14.34 11.88 -13.70
CA GLY A 653 -15.06 10.98 -12.83
C GLY A 653 -14.19 9.83 -12.35
N GLU A 654 -14.76 9.00 -11.50
CA GLU A 654 -14.08 7.85 -10.94
C GLU A 654 -14.93 6.58 -10.91
N SER A 655 -14.27 5.43 -10.72
CA SER A 655 -14.95 4.13 -10.54
C SER A 655 -15.76 3.75 -11.79
N TYR A 656 -17.03 3.37 -11.62
CA TYR A 656 -17.96 3.13 -12.74
C TYR A 656 -18.15 4.34 -13.67
N ALA A 657 -17.71 5.56 -13.28
CA ALA A 657 -17.66 6.68 -14.21
C ALA A 657 -16.63 6.47 -15.34
N GLY A 658 -15.79 5.43 -15.27
CA GLY A 658 -15.07 4.90 -16.43
C GLY A 658 -15.98 4.49 -17.59
N HIS A 659 -17.27 4.24 -17.35
CA HIS A 659 -18.31 4.16 -18.38
C HIS A 659 -18.93 5.55 -18.67
N TYR A 660 -19.39 6.24 -17.62
CA TYR A 660 -20.17 7.48 -17.76
C TYR A 660 -19.42 8.57 -18.52
N VAL A 661 -18.15 8.79 -18.19
CA VAL A 661 -17.32 9.87 -18.71
C VAL A 661 -17.07 9.71 -20.22
N PRO A 662 -16.50 8.59 -20.72
CA PRO A 662 -16.27 8.44 -22.16
C PRO A 662 -17.56 8.38 -22.96
N GLN A 663 -18.64 7.78 -22.44
CA GLN A 663 -19.93 7.75 -23.13
C GLN A 663 -20.54 9.15 -23.27
N LEU A 664 -20.52 9.95 -22.20
CA LEU A 664 -20.96 11.35 -22.26
C LEU A 664 -20.09 12.18 -23.20
N ALA A 665 -18.76 12.01 -23.13
CA ALA A 665 -17.83 12.68 -24.04
C ALA A 665 -18.12 12.34 -25.51
N LYS A 666 -18.45 11.08 -25.82
CA LYS A 666 -18.88 10.64 -27.15
C LYS A 666 -20.20 11.30 -27.58
N LYS A 667 -21.20 11.34 -26.71
CA LYS A 667 -22.49 12.01 -26.99
C LYS A 667 -22.28 13.49 -27.29
N ILE A 668 -21.43 14.19 -26.54
CA ILE A 668 -21.08 15.60 -26.78
C ILE A 668 -20.33 15.76 -28.12
N HIS A 669 -19.36 14.88 -28.40
CA HIS A 669 -18.61 14.91 -29.66
C HIS A 669 -19.54 14.77 -30.87
N LEU A 670 -20.45 13.80 -30.84
CA LEU A 670 -21.44 13.58 -31.89
C LEU A 670 -22.43 14.75 -32.01
N TYR A 671 -22.87 15.30 -30.87
CA TYR A 671 -23.72 16.49 -30.83
C TYR A 671 -23.03 17.68 -31.52
N ASN A 672 -21.80 18.03 -31.15
CA ASN A 672 -21.05 19.12 -31.77
C ASN A 672 -20.81 18.90 -33.28
N LYS A 673 -20.55 17.66 -33.69
CA LYS A 673 -20.36 17.30 -35.10
C LYS A 673 -21.62 17.57 -35.94
N ALA A 674 -22.81 17.37 -35.37
CA ALA A 674 -24.08 17.68 -36.03
C ALA A 674 -24.29 19.19 -36.31
N PHE A 675 -23.53 20.07 -35.65
CA PHE A 675 -23.54 21.52 -35.85
C PHE A 675 -22.28 22.04 -36.58
N ASN A 676 -21.82 21.30 -37.60
CA ASN A 676 -20.67 21.65 -38.45
C ASN A 676 -19.37 21.95 -37.65
N ASN A 677 -19.12 21.20 -36.57
CA ASN A 677 -17.95 21.34 -35.70
C ASN A 677 -17.80 22.73 -35.05
N THR A 678 -18.86 23.55 -35.01
CA THR A 678 -18.90 24.74 -34.15
C THR A 678 -19.28 24.24 -32.75
N PRO A 679 -18.37 24.22 -31.77
CA PRO A 679 -18.65 23.58 -30.49
C PRO A 679 -19.71 24.38 -29.74
N ILE A 680 -20.88 23.76 -29.54
CA ILE A 680 -21.90 24.30 -28.64
C ILE A 680 -21.45 24.05 -27.20
N ILE A 681 -20.85 22.89 -26.96
CA ILE A 681 -20.16 22.52 -25.72
C ILE A 681 -18.67 22.40 -26.06
N ASN A 682 -17.82 23.29 -25.55
CA ASN A 682 -16.38 23.33 -25.86
C ASN A 682 -15.60 22.28 -25.05
N LEU A 683 -15.91 21.00 -25.28
CA LEU A 683 -15.24 19.85 -24.66
C LEU A 683 -13.78 19.77 -25.10
N LYS A 684 -12.85 19.88 -24.15
CA LYS A 684 -11.40 19.80 -24.39
C LYS A 684 -10.80 18.44 -24.08
N GLY A 685 -11.45 17.67 -23.20
CA GLY A 685 -10.91 16.40 -22.76
C GLY A 685 -11.62 15.86 -21.53
N PHE A 686 -11.14 14.72 -21.04
CA PHE A 686 -11.65 14.13 -19.82
C PHE A 686 -10.57 13.37 -19.02
N MET A 687 -10.82 13.18 -17.73
CA MET A 687 -10.02 12.32 -16.87
C MET A 687 -10.88 11.22 -16.24
N VAL A 688 -10.33 10.03 -16.04
CA VAL A 688 -11.00 8.95 -15.30
C VAL A 688 -10.05 8.38 -14.25
N GLY A 689 -10.47 8.41 -12.98
CA GLY A 689 -9.77 7.82 -11.85
C GLY A 689 -10.27 6.42 -11.51
N ASN A 690 -9.37 5.45 -11.36
CA ASN A 690 -9.69 4.08 -10.96
C ASN A 690 -10.91 3.53 -11.74
N GLY A 691 -10.92 3.78 -13.05
CA GLY A 691 -12.10 3.62 -13.89
C GLY A 691 -12.29 2.20 -14.39
N ASP A 692 -13.50 1.68 -14.25
CA ASP A 692 -13.92 0.44 -14.93
C ASP A 692 -13.98 0.71 -16.44
N MET A 693 -13.27 -0.07 -17.25
CA MET A 693 -13.05 0.22 -18.67
C MET A 693 -13.23 -1.00 -19.57
N ASP A 694 -12.88 -2.20 -19.10
CA ASP A 694 -12.98 -3.44 -19.85
C ASP A 694 -13.15 -4.63 -18.90
N LYS A 695 -14.34 -5.24 -18.92
CA LYS A 695 -14.71 -6.31 -18.00
C LYS A 695 -13.72 -7.47 -17.96
N HIS A 696 -13.08 -7.81 -19.10
CA HIS A 696 -12.10 -8.89 -19.12
C HIS A 696 -10.84 -8.52 -18.37
N TYR A 697 -10.27 -7.35 -18.70
CA TYR A 697 -8.99 -6.91 -18.13
C TYR A 697 -9.12 -6.44 -16.69
N ASP A 698 -10.23 -5.82 -16.31
CA ASP A 698 -10.46 -5.36 -14.95
C ASP A 698 -10.63 -6.55 -14.00
N ARG A 699 -11.38 -7.60 -14.39
CA ARG A 699 -11.51 -8.82 -13.59
C ARG A 699 -10.22 -9.63 -13.51
N LEU A 700 -9.48 -9.74 -14.61
CA LEU A 700 -8.16 -10.40 -14.61
C LEU A 700 -7.16 -9.63 -13.74
N GLY A 701 -7.13 -8.30 -13.89
CA GLY A 701 -6.31 -7.38 -13.13
C GLY A 701 -6.59 -7.47 -11.62
N ALA A 702 -7.86 -7.55 -11.22
CA ALA A 702 -8.26 -7.76 -9.82
C ALA A 702 -7.72 -9.06 -9.23
N ALA A 703 -7.80 -10.17 -9.96
CA ALA A 703 -7.23 -11.44 -9.51
C ALA A 703 -5.70 -11.37 -9.40
N MET A 704 -5.03 -10.73 -10.37
CA MET A 704 -3.58 -10.53 -10.38
C MET A 704 -3.12 -9.66 -9.21
N TYR A 705 -3.83 -8.55 -8.97
CA TYR A 705 -3.54 -7.59 -7.91
C TYR A 705 -3.69 -8.24 -6.53
N ALA A 706 -4.82 -8.90 -6.29
CA ALA A 706 -5.06 -9.60 -5.03
C ALA A 706 -3.99 -10.69 -4.78
N TRP A 707 -3.52 -11.37 -5.84
CA TRP A 707 -2.45 -12.33 -5.71
C TRP A 707 -1.10 -11.65 -5.43
N SER A 708 -0.69 -10.64 -6.20
CA SER A 708 0.63 -10.01 -6.06
C SER A 708 0.81 -9.28 -4.73
N HIS A 709 -0.27 -8.75 -4.15
CA HIS A 709 -0.29 -8.12 -2.83
C HIS A 709 -0.56 -9.12 -1.70
N ALA A 710 -0.40 -10.43 -1.96
CA ALA A 710 -0.60 -11.51 -0.98
C ALA A 710 -1.99 -11.57 -0.31
N MET A 711 -3.03 -10.99 -0.92
CA MET A 711 -4.39 -11.05 -0.39
C MET A 711 -5.03 -12.44 -0.60
N ILE A 712 -4.63 -13.16 -1.65
CA ILE A 712 -5.09 -14.52 -1.98
C ILE A 712 -3.94 -15.49 -2.26
N SER A 713 -4.20 -16.78 -2.05
CA SER A 713 -3.24 -17.87 -2.21
C SER A 713 -2.91 -18.20 -3.66
N ASP A 714 -1.78 -18.86 -3.88
CA ASP A 714 -1.39 -19.38 -5.20
C ASP A 714 -2.44 -20.34 -5.76
N LYS A 715 -3.00 -21.16 -4.88
CA LYS A 715 -4.01 -22.16 -5.22
C LYS A 715 -5.30 -21.48 -5.67
N THR A 716 -5.74 -20.47 -4.94
CA THR A 716 -6.95 -19.71 -5.27
C THR A 716 -6.77 -18.91 -6.55
N TYR A 717 -5.65 -18.20 -6.70
CA TYR A 717 -5.32 -17.48 -7.93
C TYR A 717 -5.30 -18.40 -9.17
N LYS A 718 -4.57 -19.51 -9.11
CA LYS A 718 -4.56 -20.52 -10.19
C LYS A 718 -5.95 -21.11 -10.46
N SER A 719 -6.77 -21.26 -9.43
CA SER A 719 -8.15 -21.75 -9.56
C SER A 719 -9.06 -20.75 -10.29
N ILE A 720 -8.92 -19.46 -9.99
CA ILE A 720 -9.62 -18.37 -10.70
C ILE A 720 -9.24 -18.39 -12.17
N LEU A 721 -7.94 -18.33 -12.48
CA LEU A 721 -7.45 -18.32 -13.88
C LEU A 721 -7.91 -19.53 -14.68
N LYS A 722 -8.05 -20.69 -14.03
CA LYS A 722 -8.45 -21.95 -14.68
C LYS A 722 -9.96 -22.07 -14.91
N HIS A 723 -10.79 -21.52 -14.02
CA HIS A 723 -12.22 -21.83 -13.97
C HIS A 723 -13.14 -20.64 -14.26
N CYS A 724 -12.64 -19.41 -14.12
CA CYS A 724 -13.39 -18.20 -14.40
C CYS A 724 -13.22 -17.80 -15.86
N SER A 725 -14.35 -17.61 -16.54
CA SER A 725 -14.38 -16.87 -17.80
C SER A 725 -14.48 -15.40 -17.47
N PHE A 726 -13.44 -14.63 -17.79
CA PHE A 726 -13.44 -13.19 -17.58
C PHE A 726 -14.33 -12.44 -18.59
N THR A 727 -14.88 -13.13 -19.59
CA THR A 727 -15.76 -12.55 -20.62
C THR A 727 -17.25 -12.89 -20.45
N ALA A 728 -17.60 -13.90 -19.66
CA ALA A 728 -18.98 -14.33 -19.51
C ALA A 728 -19.70 -13.53 -18.41
N ASP A 729 -21.00 -13.26 -18.62
CA ASP A 729 -21.86 -12.67 -17.60
C ASP A 729 -22.26 -13.69 -16.52
N LYS A 730 -22.29 -14.98 -16.88
CA LYS A 730 -22.57 -16.08 -15.94
C LYS A 730 -21.27 -16.82 -15.58
N THR A 731 -21.02 -16.96 -14.29
CA THR A 731 -19.89 -17.70 -13.73
C THR A 731 -20.22 -19.19 -13.56
N SER A 732 -19.23 -20.06 -13.79
CA SER A 732 -19.37 -21.49 -13.49
C SER A 732 -19.35 -21.76 -11.98
N ASP A 733 -19.93 -22.87 -11.51
CA ASP A 733 -19.87 -23.25 -10.09
C ASP A 733 -18.42 -23.33 -9.57
N LYS A 734 -17.50 -23.82 -10.41
CA LYS A 734 -16.07 -23.88 -10.08
C LYS A 734 -15.47 -22.49 -9.92
N CYS A 735 -15.85 -21.53 -10.76
CA CYS A 735 -15.45 -20.14 -10.60
C CYS A 735 -16.03 -19.53 -9.33
N ASN A 736 -17.32 -19.75 -9.05
CA ASN A 736 -17.97 -19.27 -7.83
C ASN A 736 -17.27 -19.77 -6.57
N TRP A 737 -16.87 -21.04 -6.54
CA TRP A 737 -16.06 -21.57 -5.45
C TRP A 737 -14.68 -20.93 -5.36
N ALA A 738 -14.00 -20.68 -6.48
CA ALA A 738 -12.70 -20.00 -6.49
C ALA A 738 -12.82 -18.56 -5.95
N LEU A 739 -13.82 -17.81 -6.39
CA LEU A 739 -14.12 -16.45 -5.90
C LEU A 739 -14.53 -16.44 -4.43
N TYR A 740 -15.28 -17.45 -3.97
CA TYR A 740 -15.62 -17.61 -2.55
C TYR A 740 -14.37 -17.79 -1.69
N PHE A 741 -13.42 -18.63 -2.11
CA PHE A 741 -12.15 -18.77 -1.39
C PHE A 741 -11.34 -17.48 -1.42
N ALA A 742 -11.29 -16.79 -2.56
CA ALA A 742 -10.63 -15.50 -2.67
C ALA A 742 -11.19 -14.48 -1.67
N TYR A 743 -12.51 -14.34 -1.58
CA TYR A 743 -13.16 -13.46 -0.60
C TYR A 743 -12.81 -13.82 0.85
N ARG A 744 -12.78 -15.12 1.18
CA ARG A 744 -12.42 -15.60 2.53
C ARG A 744 -10.95 -15.36 2.87
N GLU A 745 -10.06 -15.52 1.91
CA GLU A 745 -8.63 -15.27 2.02
C GLU A 745 -8.31 -13.77 2.12
N PHE A 746 -9.03 -12.95 1.34
CA PHE A 746 -8.91 -11.49 1.36
C PHE A 746 -9.20 -10.94 2.77
N GLY A 747 -10.23 -11.46 3.43
CA GLY A 747 -10.57 -11.10 4.81
C GLY A 747 -11.19 -9.72 4.95
N LYS A 748 -11.23 -9.19 6.17
CA LYS A 748 -11.79 -7.86 6.47
C LYS A 748 -10.77 -6.76 6.21
N VAL A 749 -10.38 -6.60 4.94
CA VAL A 749 -9.53 -5.50 4.45
C VAL A 749 -10.41 -4.57 3.61
N ASN A 750 -10.15 -3.26 3.69
CA ASN A 750 -10.83 -2.31 2.81
C ASN A 750 -10.31 -2.48 1.38
N GLY A 751 -11.17 -2.91 0.45
CA GLY A 751 -10.79 -3.07 -0.96
C GLY A 751 -10.45 -1.74 -1.65
N TYR A 752 -11.01 -0.63 -1.17
CA TYR A 752 -10.76 0.70 -1.73
C TYR A 752 -9.36 1.22 -1.36
N SER A 753 -8.74 0.68 -0.31
CA SER A 753 -7.33 0.95 0.01
C SER A 753 -6.82 -0.12 0.97
N ILE A 754 -6.01 -1.04 0.46
CA ILE A 754 -5.65 -2.27 1.18
C ILE A 754 -4.80 -2.05 2.45
N TYR A 755 -4.14 -0.88 2.57
CA TYR A 755 -3.33 -0.50 3.74
C TYR A 755 -4.04 0.46 4.69
N SER A 756 -5.19 1.01 4.30
CA SER A 756 -5.96 1.93 5.14
C SER A 756 -6.77 1.18 6.21
N PRO A 757 -7.02 1.79 7.37
CA PRO A 757 -7.90 1.23 8.38
C PRO A 757 -9.35 1.18 7.87
N SER A 758 -10.10 0.16 8.29
CA SER A 758 -11.55 0.11 8.06
C SER A 758 -12.34 0.86 9.13
N CYS A 759 -13.46 1.48 8.77
CA CYS A 759 -14.39 2.06 9.74
C CYS A 759 -14.94 0.97 10.66
N VAL A 760 -14.70 1.09 11.97
CA VAL A 760 -15.30 0.23 12.99
C VAL A 760 -16.43 1.02 13.63
N HIS A 761 -17.66 0.85 13.15
CA HIS A 761 -18.83 1.36 13.87
C HIS A 761 -18.87 0.70 15.25
N GLN A 762 -18.53 1.45 16.30
CA GLN A 762 -18.80 1.05 17.67
C GLN A 762 -20.32 1.00 17.84
N THR A 763 -20.89 -0.18 17.66
CA THR A 763 -22.19 -0.51 18.24
C THR A 763 -22.01 -0.64 19.75
N ASN A 764 -21.87 0.49 20.42
CA ASN A 764 -22.29 0.75 21.81
C ASN A 764 -21.71 2.08 22.28
N GLN A 765 -22.60 2.97 22.72
CA GLN A 765 -22.26 4.18 23.44
C GLN A 765 -21.48 3.82 24.71
N THR A 766 -20.16 4.00 24.69
CA THR A 766 -19.40 4.27 25.92
C THR A 766 -18.65 5.57 25.75
N LYS A 767 -19.19 6.61 26.40
CA LYS A 767 -18.54 7.91 26.59
C LYS A 767 -17.15 7.70 27.19
N PHE A 768 -16.10 7.92 26.42
CA PHE A 768 -14.80 8.26 26.98
C PHE A 768 -14.70 9.79 27.06
N LEU A 769 -14.74 10.29 28.30
CA LEU A 769 -14.52 11.70 28.63
C LEU A 769 -13.02 12.04 28.50
N HIS A 770 -12.78 13.15 27.79
CA HIS A 770 -11.77 14.20 28.01
C HIS A 770 -10.28 13.86 28.02
N GLY A 771 -9.53 14.55 27.14
CA GLY A 771 -8.09 14.72 27.34
C GLY A 771 -7.22 15.33 26.24
N ARG A 772 -7.64 16.38 25.51
CA ARG A 772 -6.83 17.56 25.05
C ARG A 772 -7.51 18.28 23.89
N LEU A 773 -7.73 19.58 24.11
CA LEU A 773 -8.13 20.58 23.13
C LEU A 773 -6.90 21.00 22.29
N LEU A 774 -7.13 21.30 21.01
CA LEU A 774 -6.27 21.96 20.02
C LEU A 774 -5.18 21.10 19.33
N VAL A 775 -5.56 20.37 18.27
CA VAL A 775 -5.09 20.50 16.86
C VAL A 775 -6.11 19.73 15.99
N GLU A 776 -6.84 20.40 15.09
CA GLU A 776 -7.59 19.72 14.03
C GLU A 776 -6.59 19.19 13.00
N GLU A 777 -6.17 17.93 13.15
CA GLU A 777 -5.18 17.27 12.28
C GLU A 777 -5.90 16.53 11.12
N TYR A 778 -5.40 16.73 9.88
CA TYR A 778 -5.94 16.21 8.61
C TYR A 778 -5.68 14.70 8.43
N GLU A 779 -6.13 13.89 9.39
CA GLU A 779 -6.05 12.44 9.36
C GLU A 779 -7.24 11.85 8.58
N TYR A 780 -6.99 10.88 7.71
CA TYR A 780 -8.04 10.16 6.97
C TYR A 780 -9.00 9.48 7.95
N ASP A 781 -10.29 9.82 7.89
CA ASP A 781 -11.34 9.17 8.69
C ASP A 781 -12.10 8.19 7.79
N PRO A 782 -11.96 6.86 7.99
CA PRO A 782 -12.65 5.87 7.15
C PRO A 782 -14.17 5.88 7.34
N CYS A 783 -14.70 6.64 8.31
CA CYS A 783 -16.14 6.74 8.57
C CYS A 783 -16.78 8.01 7.96
N THR A 784 -16.06 8.74 7.11
CA THR A 784 -16.52 10.02 6.51
C THR A 784 -17.87 9.91 5.81
N GLU A 785 -18.09 8.79 5.11
CA GLU A 785 -19.36 8.40 4.48
C GLU A 785 -20.58 8.61 5.40
N SER A 786 -20.48 8.15 6.64
CA SER A 786 -21.60 8.23 7.60
C SER A 786 -21.94 9.66 7.99
N TYR A 787 -20.97 10.58 7.94
CA TYR A 787 -21.18 11.98 8.27
C TYR A 787 -21.92 12.71 7.14
N ALA A 788 -21.67 12.32 5.88
CA ALA A 788 -22.38 12.85 4.72
C ALA A 788 -23.88 12.55 4.78
N GLU A 789 -24.26 11.31 5.09
CA GLU A 789 -25.67 10.94 5.21
C GLU A 789 -26.38 11.71 6.33
N ILE A 790 -25.69 11.96 7.46
CA ILE A 790 -26.25 12.79 8.54
C ILE A 790 -26.46 14.23 8.06
N TYR A 791 -25.44 14.84 7.46
CA TYR A 791 -25.46 16.25 7.09
C TYR A 791 -26.53 16.55 6.02
N TYR A 792 -26.55 15.77 4.93
CA TYR A 792 -27.45 16.01 3.80
C TYR A 792 -28.92 15.66 4.07
N ASN A 793 -29.20 14.86 5.10
CA ASN A 793 -30.58 14.61 5.55
C ASN A 793 -31.12 15.68 6.51
N ARG A 794 -30.35 16.72 6.85
CA ARG A 794 -30.87 17.80 7.69
C ARG A 794 -31.80 18.73 6.90
N PRO A 795 -32.98 19.08 7.45
CA PRO A 795 -33.94 19.95 6.74
C PRO A 795 -33.42 21.37 6.47
N ASP A 796 -32.54 21.91 7.30
CA ASP A 796 -31.90 23.21 7.07
C ASP A 796 -30.86 23.15 5.93
N VAL A 797 -30.10 22.06 5.82
CA VAL A 797 -29.16 21.83 4.72
C VAL A 797 -29.91 21.67 3.40
N GLN A 798 -30.95 20.83 3.35
CA GLN A 798 -31.74 20.65 2.13
C GLN A 798 -32.37 21.96 1.65
N ARG A 799 -32.91 22.78 2.56
CA ARG A 799 -33.44 24.11 2.22
C ARG A 799 -32.36 25.04 1.66
N ALA A 800 -31.18 25.07 2.28
CA ALA A 800 -30.07 25.92 1.82
C ALA A 800 -29.53 25.50 0.45
N MET A 801 -29.58 24.21 0.13
CA MET A 801 -29.18 23.66 -1.17
C MET A 801 -30.30 23.69 -2.22
N HIS A 802 -31.48 24.22 -1.89
CA HIS A 802 -32.66 24.11 -2.75
C HIS A 802 -32.95 22.66 -3.18
N ALA A 803 -32.57 21.72 -2.31
CA ALA A 803 -32.76 20.30 -2.50
C ALA A 803 -34.10 19.87 -1.90
N ASN A 804 -34.66 18.78 -2.40
CA ASN A 804 -35.91 18.19 -1.89
C ASN A 804 -37.12 19.15 -1.89
N LEU A 805 -37.19 20.07 -2.87
CA LEU A 805 -38.31 21.01 -3.01
C LEU A 805 -39.65 20.31 -3.33
N THR A 806 -39.59 19.07 -3.82
CA THR A 806 -40.74 18.28 -4.27
C THR A 806 -41.21 17.23 -3.26
N SER A 807 -40.64 17.20 -2.04
CA SER A 807 -40.92 16.14 -1.05
C SER A 807 -40.60 14.74 -1.57
N ILE A 808 -39.35 14.54 -1.99
CA ILE A 808 -38.78 13.27 -2.41
C ILE A 808 -39.09 12.18 -1.37
N PRO A 809 -39.66 11.03 -1.77
CA PRO A 809 -40.21 10.05 -0.84
C PRO A 809 -39.16 9.18 -0.12
N TYR A 810 -37.87 9.45 -0.34
CA TYR A 810 -36.75 8.72 0.24
C TYR A 810 -35.73 9.67 0.84
N LYS A 811 -34.94 9.15 1.79
CA LYS A 811 -33.81 9.87 2.38
C LYS A 811 -32.65 9.93 1.39
N TRP A 812 -31.83 10.97 1.52
CA TRP A 812 -30.57 11.04 0.80
C TRP A 812 -29.62 9.95 1.34
N THR A 813 -28.99 9.19 0.45
CA THR A 813 -27.97 8.19 0.78
C THR A 813 -26.81 8.32 -0.20
N LEU A 814 -25.63 7.83 0.19
CA LEU A 814 -24.44 7.90 -0.68
C LEU A 814 -24.62 7.17 -2.00
N CYS A 815 -25.18 5.97 -1.96
CA CYS A 815 -25.52 5.20 -3.14
C CYS A 815 -26.97 4.75 -3.10
N ASN A 816 -27.64 4.78 -4.25
CA ASN A 816 -28.97 4.21 -4.42
C ASN A 816 -28.85 2.75 -4.85
N MET A 817 -29.03 1.84 -3.88
CA MET A 817 -28.93 0.40 -4.15
C MET A 817 -30.08 -0.15 -5.00
N VAL A 818 -31.20 0.57 -5.17
CA VAL A 818 -32.25 0.15 -6.11
C VAL A 818 -31.75 0.36 -7.54
N VAL A 819 -31.18 1.52 -7.83
CA VAL A 819 -30.56 1.82 -9.13
C VAL A 819 -29.40 0.86 -9.40
N ASN A 820 -28.48 0.72 -8.43
CA ASN A 820 -27.30 -0.15 -8.55
C ASN A 820 -27.67 -1.61 -8.89
N ASN A 821 -28.59 -2.20 -8.11
CA ASN A 821 -28.96 -3.61 -8.27
C ASN A 821 -29.82 -3.89 -9.52
N ASN A 822 -30.35 -2.86 -10.19
CA ASN A 822 -31.22 -3.00 -11.36
C ASN A 822 -30.65 -2.33 -12.62
N TRP A 823 -29.33 -2.12 -12.68
CA TRP A 823 -28.64 -1.56 -13.84
C TRP A 823 -28.82 -2.46 -15.08
N LYS A 824 -29.29 -1.91 -16.21
CA LYS A 824 -29.79 -2.70 -17.35
C LYS A 824 -28.77 -3.00 -18.43
N ASP A 825 -27.98 -2.01 -18.79
CA ASP A 825 -26.93 -2.13 -19.80
C ASP A 825 -25.61 -1.66 -19.21
N SER A 826 -24.58 -2.44 -19.48
CA SER A 826 -23.20 -2.15 -19.11
C SER A 826 -22.38 -2.70 -20.25
N GLU A 827 -21.90 -1.80 -21.09
CA GLU A 827 -21.14 -2.17 -22.28
C GLU A 827 -19.88 -2.98 -21.88
N PHE A 828 -19.43 -3.90 -22.71
CA PHE A 828 -18.35 -4.81 -22.29
C PHE A 828 -17.00 -4.09 -22.17
N SER A 829 -16.75 -3.12 -23.06
CA SER A 829 -15.48 -2.42 -23.18
C SER A 829 -15.69 -0.99 -23.63
N MET A 830 -15.08 -0.04 -22.92
CA MET A 830 -15.02 1.38 -23.25
C MET A 830 -13.89 1.70 -24.23
N LEU A 831 -12.92 0.79 -24.42
CA LEU A 831 -11.73 1.01 -25.25
C LEU A 831 -12.03 1.51 -26.68
N PRO A 832 -13.09 1.05 -27.38
CA PRO A 832 -13.46 1.62 -28.68
C PRO A 832 -13.78 3.11 -28.62
N ILE A 833 -14.44 3.57 -27.56
CA ILE A 833 -14.77 4.99 -27.35
C ILE A 833 -13.51 5.79 -27.06
N TYR A 834 -12.61 5.28 -26.21
CA TYR A 834 -11.32 5.91 -25.97
C TYR A 834 -10.55 6.12 -27.28
N LYS A 835 -10.47 5.08 -28.14
CA LYS A 835 -9.82 5.17 -29.45
C LYS A 835 -10.47 6.18 -30.40
N GLU A 836 -11.80 6.25 -30.41
CA GLU A 836 -12.55 7.23 -31.20
C GLU A 836 -12.24 8.67 -30.75
N LEU A 837 -12.22 8.90 -29.43
CA LEU A 837 -12.06 10.22 -28.85
C LEU A 837 -10.61 10.72 -28.83
N THR A 838 -9.62 9.83 -28.70
CA THR A 838 -8.21 10.20 -28.93
C THR A 838 -7.99 10.63 -30.38
N ALA A 839 -8.55 9.90 -31.35
CA ALA A 839 -8.47 10.25 -32.77
C ALA A 839 -9.20 11.57 -33.09
N ALA A 840 -10.22 11.93 -32.31
CA ALA A 840 -10.90 13.22 -32.39
C ALA A 840 -10.09 14.38 -31.78
N GLY A 841 -8.91 14.13 -31.21
CA GLY A 841 -8.02 15.13 -30.64
C GLY A 841 -8.39 15.59 -29.22
N LEU A 842 -9.26 14.86 -28.51
CA LEU A 842 -9.54 15.14 -27.11
C LEU A 842 -8.36 14.75 -26.23
N ARG A 843 -8.09 15.54 -25.19
CA ARG A 843 -7.10 15.21 -24.16
C ARG A 843 -7.70 14.18 -23.20
N ILE A 844 -7.15 12.97 -23.15
CA ILE A 844 -7.66 11.90 -22.29
C ILE A 844 -6.61 11.51 -21.25
N TRP A 845 -6.97 11.56 -19.97
CA TRP A 845 -6.13 11.05 -18.90
C TRP A 845 -6.85 9.90 -18.18
N VAL A 846 -6.11 8.85 -17.89
CA VAL A 846 -6.54 7.78 -17.00
C VAL A 846 -5.59 7.77 -15.81
N PHE A 847 -6.11 7.63 -14.60
CA PHE A 847 -5.25 7.53 -13.43
C PHE A 847 -5.72 6.46 -12.45
N SER A 848 -4.80 5.89 -11.68
CA SER A 848 -5.11 4.84 -10.71
C SER A 848 -4.31 5.04 -9.42
N GLY A 849 -4.97 4.98 -8.27
CA GLY A 849 -4.30 4.71 -7.01
C GLY A 849 -3.76 3.28 -6.96
N ASP A 850 -2.50 3.11 -6.55
CA ASP A 850 -1.83 1.81 -6.57
C ASP A 850 -2.17 0.89 -5.38
N THR A 851 -2.95 1.38 -4.41
CA THR A 851 -3.47 0.60 -3.27
C THR A 851 -4.94 0.17 -3.42
N ASP A 852 -5.55 0.48 -4.57
CA ASP A 852 -6.93 0.08 -4.91
C ASP A 852 -6.99 -1.38 -5.37
N ALA A 853 -7.82 -2.20 -4.72
CA ALA A 853 -8.10 -3.57 -5.11
C ALA A 853 -9.43 -3.74 -5.85
N VAL A 854 -10.28 -2.70 -5.93
CA VAL A 854 -11.58 -2.72 -6.61
C VAL A 854 -11.40 -2.57 -8.11
N VAL A 855 -10.71 -1.51 -8.54
CA VAL A 855 -10.34 -1.27 -9.94
C VAL A 855 -8.82 -1.01 -10.01
N PRO A 856 -8.02 -2.09 -9.83
CA PRO A 856 -6.60 -1.94 -9.62
C PRO A 856 -5.85 -1.47 -10.86
N VAL A 857 -4.70 -0.84 -10.61
CA VAL A 857 -3.74 -0.41 -11.63
C VAL A 857 -3.37 -1.51 -12.64
N THR A 858 -3.35 -2.78 -12.22
CA THR A 858 -3.09 -3.93 -13.08
C THR A 858 -4.17 -4.10 -14.16
N GLY A 859 -5.45 -3.90 -13.81
CA GLY A 859 -6.57 -3.95 -14.75
C GLY A 859 -6.50 -2.81 -15.76
N THR A 860 -6.28 -1.59 -15.25
CA THR A 860 -6.10 -0.38 -16.08
C THR A 860 -4.97 -0.55 -17.10
N ARG A 861 -3.79 -1.03 -16.68
CA ARG A 861 -2.65 -1.30 -17.58
C ARG A 861 -2.99 -2.31 -18.66
N LEU A 862 -3.58 -3.45 -18.25
CA LEU A 862 -3.98 -4.50 -19.19
C LEU A 862 -4.98 -3.98 -20.23
N ALA A 863 -5.98 -3.20 -19.82
CA ALA A 863 -6.96 -2.60 -20.71
C ALA A 863 -6.32 -1.60 -21.68
N LEU A 864 -5.52 -0.65 -21.18
CA LEU A 864 -4.85 0.36 -22.02
C LEU A 864 -3.87 -0.25 -23.02
N SER A 865 -3.18 -1.35 -22.66
CA SER A 865 -2.28 -2.07 -23.56
C SER A 865 -2.96 -2.51 -24.87
N LYS A 866 -4.28 -2.71 -24.87
CA LYS A 866 -5.05 -3.17 -26.04
C LYS A 866 -5.41 -2.07 -27.01
N LEU A 867 -5.31 -0.80 -26.59
CA LEU A 867 -5.44 0.32 -27.51
C LEU A 867 -4.27 0.36 -28.51
N ASN A 868 -3.12 -0.20 -28.14
CA ASN A 868 -1.89 -0.23 -28.93
C ASN A 868 -1.51 1.19 -29.43
N LEU A 869 -1.64 2.18 -28.53
CA LEU A 869 -1.29 3.56 -28.83
C LEU A 869 0.23 3.71 -28.86
N PRO A 870 0.78 4.52 -29.79
CA PRO A 870 2.21 4.84 -29.78
C PRO A 870 2.61 5.56 -28.50
N VAL A 871 3.69 5.09 -27.86
CA VAL A 871 4.30 5.77 -26.70
C VAL A 871 5.02 7.02 -27.20
N LYS A 872 4.62 8.18 -26.68
CA LYS A 872 5.24 9.49 -26.94
C LYS A 872 6.34 9.80 -25.91
N THR A 873 6.03 9.58 -24.64
CA THR A 873 6.99 9.70 -23.53
C THR A 873 6.98 8.39 -22.75
N PRO A 874 8.10 7.64 -22.74
CA PRO A 874 8.21 6.38 -21.99
C PRO A 874 7.90 6.58 -20.52
N TRP A 875 7.42 5.53 -19.85
CA TRP A 875 7.21 5.47 -18.41
C TRP A 875 8.30 6.19 -17.58
N TYR A 876 7.90 7.06 -16.66
CA TYR A 876 8.82 7.74 -15.74
C TYR A 876 8.17 8.05 -14.38
N PRO A 877 8.96 8.14 -13.31
CA PRO A 877 8.49 8.59 -12.00
C PRO A 877 8.22 10.10 -12.05
N TRP A 878 7.07 10.53 -11.53
CA TRP A 878 6.75 11.94 -11.38
C TRP A 878 6.76 12.37 -9.92
N TYR A 879 7.00 13.65 -9.66
CA TYR A 879 7.32 14.14 -8.31
C TYR A 879 6.29 15.14 -7.79
N SER A 880 6.04 15.06 -6.48
CA SER A 880 5.27 16.02 -5.68
C SER A 880 5.91 16.06 -4.29
N GLU A 881 6.10 17.25 -3.72
CA GLU A 881 6.72 17.43 -2.38
C GLU A 881 8.11 16.78 -2.21
N LYS A 882 8.98 16.84 -3.22
CA LYS A 882 10.32 16.20 -3.19
C LYS A 882 10.27 14.66 -3.01
N GLN A 883 9.11 14.04 -3.26
CA GLN A 883 8.90 12.60 -3.24
C GLN A 883 8.30 12.15 -4.56
N VAL A 884 8.47 10.87 -4.89
CA VAL A 884 7.76 10.27 -6.03
C VAL A 884 6.26 10.27 -5.73
N GLY A 885 5.49 11.01 -6.54
CA GLY A 885 4.03 11.07 -6.50
C GLY A 885 3.36 9.84 -7.13
N GLY A 886 4.10 9.16 -8.03
CA GLY A 886 3.73 7.94 -8.72
C GLY A 886 4.48 7.86 -10.04
N TRP A 887 3.90 7.18 -11.02
CA TRP A 887 4.52 6.99 -12.33
C TRP A 887 3.56 7.36 -13.47
N THR A 888 4.09 7.66 -14.64
CA THR A 888 3.25 8.02 -15.78
C THR A 888 3.88 7.63 -17.11
N GLU A 889 3.04 7.28 -18.08
CA GLU A 889 3.41 7.09 -19.48
C GLU A 889 2.46 7.90 -20.37
N VAL A 890 3.04 8.55 -21.37
CA VAL A 890 2.30 9.41 -22.30
C VAL A 890 2.26 8.72 -23.66
N TYR A 891 1.06 8.42 -24.12
CA TYR A 891 0.78 7.95 -25.46
C TYR A 891 0.33 9.11 -26.36
N GLU A 892 0.27 8.86 -27.66
CA GLU A 892 -0.41 9.77 -28.59
C GLU A 892 -1.92 9.88 -28.26
N GLY A 893 -2.33 11.02 -27.69
CA GLY A 893 -3.72 11.34 -27.34
C GLY A 893 -4.19 10.88 -25.95
N LEU A 894 -3.41 10.07 -25.22
CA LEU A 894 -3.78 9.56 -23.90
C LEU A 894 -2.59 9.61 -22.93
N THR A 895 -2.82 10.01 -21.68
CA THR A 895 -1.84 9.93 -20.59
C THR A 895 -2.35 8.97 -19.52
N PHE A 896 -1.50 8.04 -19.08
CA PHE A 896 -1.79 7.18 -17.94
C PHE A 896 -0.88 7.58 -16.77
N ALA A 897 -1.43 7.70 -15.56
CA ALA A 897 -0.68 8.02 -14.36
C ALA A 897 -1.11 7.16 -13.17
N THR A 898 -0.15 6.69 -12.38
CA THR A 898 -0.40 6.09 -11.09
C THR A 898 -0.14 7.09 -9.98
N ILE A 899 -0.84 6.94 -8.86
CA ILE A 899 -0.63 7.75 -7.67
C ILE A 899 -0.20 6.82 -6.53
N ARG A 900 1.05 6.99 -6.11
CA ARG A 900 1.69 6.16 -5.09
C ARG A 900 0.97 6.32 -3.75
N GLY A 901 0.61 5.21 -3.11
CA GLY A 901 -0.07 5.20 -1.81
C GLY A 901 -1.50 5.74 -1.82
N ALA A 902 -2.13 5.86 -3.00
CA ALA A 902 -3.54 6.22 -3.12
C ALA A 902 -4.41 4.97 -3.32
N GLY A 903 -5.64 5.03 -2.82
CA GLY A 903 -6.66 4.00 -3.03
C GLY A 903 -7.57 4.31 -4.21
N HIS A 904 -8.80 3.80 -4.16
CA HIS A 904 -9.84 3.99 -5.16
C HIS A 904 -10.20 5.49 -5.29
N GLU A 905 -10.48 6.13 -4.16
CA GLU A 905 -10.75 7.56 -4.04
C GLU A 905 -9.41 8.32 -3.87
N VAL A 906 -8.69 8.48 -4.99
CA VAL A 906 -7.35 9.09 -5.00
C VAL A 906 -7.28 10.44 -4.27
N PRO A 907 -8.22 11.39 -4.47
CA PRO A 907 -8.14 12.70 -3.82
C PRO A 907 -8.36 12.66 -2.30
N VAL A 908 -8.96 11.61 -1.76
CA VAL A 908 -9.14 11.46 -0.30
C VAL A 908 -7.83 11.09 0.38
N LEU A 909 -7.11 10.12 -0.19
CA LEU A 909 -5.89 9.56 0.42
C LEU A 909 -4.63 10.36 0.06
N GLN A 910 -4.56 10.87 -1.18
CA GLN A 910 -3.41 11.63 -1.68
C GLN A 910 -3.86 12.98 -2.30
N PRO A 911 -4.49 13.86 -1.50
CA PRO A 911 -5.16 15.07 -2.00
C PRO A 911 -4.24 16.03 -2.76
N GLU A 912 -3.00 16.20 -2.31
CA GLU A 912 -2.04 17.09 -2.98
C GLU A 912 -1.56 16.53 -4.32
N ARG A 913 -1.20 15.24 -4.34
CA ARG A 913 -0.82 14.52 -5.56
C ARG A 913 -1.96 14.56 -6.59
N ALA A 914 -3.20 14.41 -6.12
CA ALA A 914 -4.40 14.54 -6.95
C ALA A 914 -4.56 15.97 -7.50
N LEU A 915 -4.30 17.01 -6.70
CA LEU A 915 -4.35 18.40 -7.18
C LEU A 915 -3.23 18.70 -8.20
N THR A 916 -2.02 18.18 -8.00
CA THR A 916 -0.92 18.26 -8.99
C THR A 916 -1.33 17.59 -10.31
N LEU A 917 -1.98 16.43 -10.24
CA LEU A 917 -2.53 15.74 -11.41
C LEU A 917 -3.52 16.64 -12.18
N LEU A 918 -4.48 17.26 -11.48
CA LEU A 918 -5.44 18.18 -12.10
C LEU A 918 -4.74 19.38 -12.76
N ARG A 919 -3.80 20.01 -12.06
CA ARG A 919 -3.07 21.18 -12.57
C ARG A 919 -2.36 20.87 -13.88
N SER A 920 -1.64 19.75 -13.95
CA SER A 920 -0.96 19.31 -15.16
C SER A 920 -1.96 19.01 -16.28
N PHE A 921 -3.05 18.31 -15.98
CA PHE A 921 -4.10 18.01 -16.96
C PHE A 921 -4.73 19.26 -17.58
N LEU A 922 -5.17 20.21 -16.76
CA LEU A 922 -5.80 21.45 -17.23
C LEU A 922 -4.80 22.29 -18.05
N ALA A 923 -3.56 22.41 -17.57
CA ALA A 923 -2.49 23.13 -18.27
C ALA A 923 -2.04 22.45 -19.57
N GLY A 924 -2.42 21.19 -19.81
CA GLY A 924 -1.94 20.40 -20.94
C GLY A 924 -0.45 20.12 -20.88
N LYS A 925 0.08 19.94 -19.67
CA LYS A 925 1.49 19.66 -19.40
C LYS A 925 1.67 18.23 -18.90
N GLU A 926 2.84 17.66 -19.17
CA GLU A 926 3.28 16.42 -18.55
C GLU A 926 3.41 16.58 -17.03
N LEU A 927 3.41 15.46 -16.28
CA LEU A 927 3.64 15.49 -14.85
C LEU A 927 5.11 15.84 -14.53
N PRO A 928 5.38 16.49 -13.38
CA PRO A 928 6.73 16.97 -13.05
C PRO A 928 7.75 15.84 -12.95
N ARG A 929 8.89 15.95 -13.65
CA ARG A 929 9.98 14.95 -13.62
C ARG A 929 11.01 15.16 -12.50
N SER A 930 10.92 16.29 -11.82
CA SER A 930 11.79 16.66 -10.71
C SER A 930 11.03 17.61 -9.79
N TYR A 931 11.52 17.77 -8.55
CA TYR A 931 11.03 18.74 -7.59
C TYR A 931 11.74 20.08 -7.68
#